data_AF-A0A968ZHN4-F1
#
_entry.id   AF-A0A968ZHN4-F1
#
_cell.length_a   1.000
_cell.length_b   1.000
_cell.length_c   1.000
_cell.angle_alpha   90.00
_cell.angle_beta   90.00
_cell.angle_gamma   90.00
#
_symmetry.space_group_name_H-M   'P 1'
#
loop_
_entity.id
_entity.type
_entity.pdbx_description
1 polymer ?
#
loop_
_entity_poly.entity_id
_entity_poly.type
_entity_poly.pdbx_seq_one_letter_code
_entity_poly.pdbx_strand_id
1 'polypeptide(L)'
;MKINTKVLLCTVAGMLLWGGCGSKKEGAEKSRPHEPWVFRSVMDGRPRMVTAALHDDVWVCYDAQHLDIYKIWKGGVLFDGAVYNTKHGPQPNTRGYAYYENQLSETPWRLIENGNNTVPKVNFKGYEFREGRVYFKYEIQTSQGIWISIEDSPEYRSKSDAPGLERIFITTNVPSDVKVILPTRFSSLRAEDAYSFDGELEIKEKSARQVQDIELTDLVAELMLNSNATSTLTTYFHPGVTSLEATEEAAVEVVKTSKGEQLIEGSDCHACHNAKVKTVGPSYLDIAKKYPFTDEMIESLAQKIIKGGSGNWGNVAMTAHPDLPEDDAIEMASYILSLDGEQKVKPNVSEKLFLEVGSVPFVLDQDNSKIDVGDENYYPGMAVNAYKCLSTVDLLDYHKLHQPQHSGVLPVVHAREKKDLGPLQEMVLFEIHGYIDVPATSNYTFRLANYDQSWLFIDGKEVIDYSGWHSLGAKDGETYLKGGRHALRIVYMQGSAGGGISFQWAKHGDNQFGIVPNSVLSHQKRQFRKTGPYVPPKGTYATLRPGFGGILQDIHPSFDLAQVRPASFQPRVGGMDFLPDGRLVVCTWDSVGPVYVLDGFQTGDSTKITVKRIAQGLAEPLGIKVVDGQIYVLQKQELTRLIDHDGDELIDEYQTVCDDWTVTANFHEFAFGLEYKDGYFYGALATAIQPGGAGGKAQAPDRGKVVKIGKDDGSIEFVAEGLRTPNGIGLALDDQLFVCDNQGDWLPSSKLLHVQSGAFYNSYAVNPDNKKPVTLPLVWMPQDEVGNSPSEPTYLNVGPYQNQIIYGEVTNGGIKRVFVEKVNGALQGALFRFSQGLEAGVNRLTWGPDGGLYVGGIGVAGNWGQDGKLKYGLQRLSYNSKTTFEMLAVRAKANGFEIEFTEPIAENEWLSAENFLVKHWYYEATPAYGGPKKGTEVLKVKSLTLSPDRKTVFLEITGLKKEYVVYFLIQKPFLSATGQSLWNGECWYTLNNIPSEKAEVKPLGPPPAPNTLSEAEKAAGWQLLFDGQSTAGWHRFKAEKAGAAWKAKDGTLYLDNSKKDGGQIVGGGDIVTDSEYENFDLRLEWKIAEGGNSGIIYKVAEKEGYDFVWKTGPEMQILDNERHGDAAHDKHRAGDLYDLIACNYEQAKPALQWNEARIISQNGKVSHYLNGHKVVEFEMYTPEWEALVANSKFKDMPGFGTIKKGRIALQDHGDQVWFRNIKIREL
;
A
#
# COMPACT_ATOMS: atom_id res chain seq x y z
N MET A 1 -62.37 6.70 19.67
CA MET A 1 -62.88 7.03 21.03
C MET A 1 -62.77 5.78 21.90
N LYS A 2 -62.64 5.92 23.23
CA LYS A 2 -62.06 4.97 24.20
C LYS A 2 -62.68 3.53 24.31
N ILE A 3 -61.79 2.53 24.38
CA ILE A 3 -61.63 1.47 25.41
C ILE A 3 -62.84 0.60 25.83
N ASN A 4 -62.75 -0.73 25.60
CA ASN A 4 -62.61 -1.78 26.65
C ASN A 4 -62.42 -3.20 26.05
N THR A 5 -62.05 -4.28 26.75
CA THR A 5 -60.83 -4.77 27.47
C THR A 5 -61.19 -6.20 27.97
N LYS A 6 -60.21 -7.12 28.12
CA LYS A 6 -60.23 -8.42 28.86
C LYS A 6 -60.70 -9.70 28.12
N VAL A 7 -60.23 -10.93 28.42
CA VAL A 7 -58.91 -11.53 28.83
C VAL A 7 -59.09 -13.06 29.07
N LEU A 8 -58.11 -13.90 28.66
CA LEU A 8 -57.76 -15.31 29.07
C LEU A 8 -58.87 -16.30 29.56
N LEU A 9 -58.93 -17.58 29.16
CA LEU A 9 -57.95 -18.66 29.47
C LEU A 9 -58.32 -20.02 28.79
N CYS A 10 -57.40 -20.99 28.83
CA CYS A 10 -57.46 -22.38 28.31
C CYS A 10 -58.62 -23.24 28.90
N THR A 11 -58.98 -24.47 28.47
CA THR A 11 -58.19 -25.60 27.91
C THR A 11 -59.15 -26.68 27.37
N VAL A 12 -58.83 -27.42 26.29
CA VAL A 12 -59.46 -28.74 25.98
C VAL A 12 -58.45 -29.67 25.31
N ALA A 13 -58.43 -30.94 25.73
CA ALA A 13 -57.78 -32.06 25.05
C ALA A 13 -58.82 -33.12 24.65
N GLY A 14 -58.57 -33.88 23.57
CA GLY A 14 -59.41 -35.03 23.18
C GLY A 14 -59.33 -35.40 21.70
N MET A 15 -58.85 -36.60 21.39
CA MET A 15 -58.65 -37.14 20.03
C MET A 15 -59.92 -37.72 19.39
N LEU A 16 -59.93 -37.78 18.04
CA LEU A 16 -60.34 -38.89 17.13
C LEU A 16 -60.25 -38.33 15.67
N LEU A 17 -59.32 -38.76 14.80
CA LEU A 17 -59.40 -39.92 13.87
C LEU A 17 -60.77 -40.01 13.14
N TRP A 18 -60.95 -40.08 11.82
CA TRP A 18 -60.08 -40.15 10.60
C TRP A 18 -60.99 -39.76 9.38
N GLY A 19 -60.56 -39.57 8.13
CA GLY A 19 -59.23 -39.61 7.49
C GLY A 19 -59.35 -39.79 5.95
N GLY A 20 -58.60 -39.03 5.13
CA GLY A 20 -58.55 -39.13 3.65
C GLY A 20 -59.04 -37.86 2.90
N CYS A 21 -58.39 -37.36 1.84
CA CYS A 21 -57.11 -37.72 1.24
C CYS A 21 -56.49 -36.45 0.62
N GLY A 22 -55.19 -36.21 0.83
CA GLY A 22 -54.50 -35.03 0.32
C GLY A 22 -52.99 -35.23 0.31
N SER A 23 -52.39 -35.18 -0.88
CA SER A 23 -50.95 -35.33 -1.09
C SER A 23 -50.20 -34.14 -0.50
N LYS A 24 -49.49 -34.34 0.61
CA LYS A 24 -48.46 -33.40 1.05
C LYS A 24 -47.20 -33.63 0.23
N LYS A 25 -46.62 -32.55 -0.31
CA LYS A 25 -45.22 -32.53 -0.70
C LYS A 25 -44.40 -32.71 0.58
N GLU A 26 -43.67 -33.82 0.70
CA GLU A 26 -42.59 -33.97 1.67
C GLU A 26 -41.27 -33.61 0.99
N GLY A 27 -40.48 -32.81 1.68
CA GLY A 27 -39.26 -32.19 1.19
C GLY A 27 -38.68 -31.35 2.30
N ALA A 28 -38.39 -31.99 3.44
CA ALA A 28 -37.65 -31.34 4.52
C ALA A 28 -36.23 -31.06 4.02
N GLU A 29 -35.80 -29.80 4.15
CA GLU A 29 -34.48 -29.33 3.76
C GLU A 29 -33.41 -30.15 4.50
N LYS A 30 -32.47 -30.77 3.77
CA LYS A 30 -31.43 -31.60 4.39
C LYS A 30 -30.48 -30.69 5.16
N SER A 31 -30.38 -30.88 6.47
CA SER A 31 -29.39 -30.17 7.27
C SER A 31 -27.97 -30.54 6.83
N ARG A 32 -27.23 -29.58 6.28
CA ARG A 32 -25.80 -29.70 5.95
C ARG A 32 -24.96 -29.03 7.05
N PRO A 33 -23.81 -29.59 7.46
CA PRO A 33 -23.00 -29.08 8.57
C PRO A 33 -22.12 -27.86 8.19
N HIS A 34 -22.08 -27.48 6.92
CA HIS A 34 -21.32 -26.34 6.42
C HIS A 34 -22.01 -25.74 5.19
N GLU A 35 -21.78 -24.43 4.95
CA GLU A 35 -22.28 -23.71 3.78
C GLU A 35 -21.16 -22.78 3.25
N PRO A 36 -20.68 -22.94 2.00
CA PRO A 36 -21.12 -23.88 0.98
C PRO A 36 -20.86 -25.35 1.37
N TRP A 37 -21.86 -26.20 1.19
CA TRP A 37 -21.73 -27.63 1.50
C TRP A 37 -20.96 -28.42 0.43
N VAL A 38 -20.71 -27.86 -0.76
CA VAL A 38 -19.73 -28.36 -1.74
C VAL A 38 -18.77 -27.24 -2.14
N PHE A 39 -17.46 -27.50 -2.10
CA PHE A 39 -16.44 -26.51 -2.43
C PHE A 39 -15.15 -27.11 -2.96
N ARG A 40 -14.46 -26.36 -3.83
CA ARG A 40 -13.10 -26.64 -4.33
C ARG A 40 -12.06 -26.07 -3.38
N SER A 41 -10.89 -26.71 -3.25
CA SER A 41 -9.83 -26.25 -2.36
C SER A 41 -8.44 -26.86 -2.63
N VAL A 42 -7.48 -26.59 -1.73
CA VAL A 42 -6.20 -27.30 -1.62
C VAL A 42 -6.21 -28.19 -0.36
N MET A 43 -7.21 -29.09 -0.25
CA MET A 43 -7.47 -29.89 0.95
C MET A 43 -6.25 -30.74 1.36
N ASP A 44 -5.87 -30.69 2.64
CA ASP A 44 -4.72 -31.43 3.19
C ASP A 44 -3.40 -31.18 2.39
N GLY A 45 -3.25 -30.01 1.77
CA GLY A 45 -2.10 -29.68 0.92
C GLY A 45 -2.08 -30.39 -0.44
N ARG A 46 -3.20 -30.96 -0.88
CA ARG A 46 -3.39 -31.50 -2.24
C ARG A 46 -4.18 -30.49 -3.08
N PRO A 47 -3.74 -30.10 -4.29
CA PRO A 47 -4.57 -29.33 -5.21
C PRO A 47 -5.64 -30.22 -5.87
N ARG A 48 -6.60 -29.60 -6.56
CA ARG A 48 -7.73 -30.19 -7.31
C ARG A 48 -8.66 -31.05 -6.45
N MET A 49 -8.92 -30.58 -5.24
CA MET A 49 -9.78 -31.26 -4.28
C MET A 49 -11.18 -30.67 -4.28
N VAL A 50 -12.21 -31.50 -4.34
CA VAL A 50 -13.62 -31.08 -4.23
C VAL A 50 -14.26 -31.80 -3.05
N THR A 51 -14.72 -31.02 -2.06
CA THR A 51 -15.24 -31.53 -0.79
C THR A 51 -16.74 -31.37 -0.73
N ALA A 52 -17.46 -32.40 -0.26
CA ALA A 52 -18.87 -32.34 0.08
C ALA A 52 -19.10 -32.66 1.57
N ALA A 53 -19.71 -31.72 2.27
CA ALA A 53 -20.08 -31.79 3.67
C ALA A 53 -21.51 -32.36 3.79
N LEU A 54 -21.63 -33.69 3.86
CA LEU A 54 -22.94 -34.37 3.75
C LEU A 54 -23.69 -34.41 5.08
N HIS A 55 -22.98 -34.69 6.18
CA HIS A 55 -23.46 -34.75 7.57
C HIS A 55 -22.28 -34.55 8.54
N ASP A 56 -22.52 -34.19 9.82
CA ASP A 56 -21.44 -34.06 10.83
C ASP A 56 -20.60 -35.34 10.96
N ASP A 57 -21.24 -36.50 10.80
CA ASP A 57 -20.59 -37.80 10.82
C ASP A 57 -19.97 -38.22 9.48
N VAL A 58 -20.28 -37.57 8.35
CA VAL A 58 -19.78 -37.97 7.03
C VAL A 58 -19.51 -36.75 6.14
N TRP A 59 -18.23 -36.44 6.01
CA TRP A 59 -17.67 -35.58 4.97
C TRP A 59 -16.94 -36.45 3.95
N VAL A 60 -16.93 -36.03 2.69
CA VAL A 60 -16.22 -36.71 1.60
C VAL A 60 -15.42 -35.69 0.78
N CYS A 61 -14.21 -36.06 0.37
CA CYS A 61 -13.33 -35.25 -0.47
C CYS A 61 -12.87 -36.08 -1.67
N TYR A 62 -13.07 -35.54 -2.88
CA TYR A 62 -12.69 -36.14 -4.16
C TYR A 62 -11.42 -35.49 -4.69
N ASP A 63 -10.55 -36.33 -5.24
CA ASP A 63 -9.44 -35.93 -6.09
C ASP A 63 -9.96 -35.80 -7.53
N ALA A 64 -10.10 -34.57 -8.02
CA ALA A 64 -10.59 -34.29 -9.37
C ALA A 64 -9.55 -34.58 -10.47
N GLN A 65 -8.29 -34.81 -10.13
CA GLN A 65 -7.27 -35.21 -11.11
C GLN A 65 -7.33 -36.71 -11.39
N HIS A 66 -7.63 -37.52 -10.38
CA HIS A 66 -7.65 -38.99 -10.47
C HIS A 66 -9.07 -39.60 -10.52
N LEU A 67 -10.10 -38.80 -10.27
CA LEU A 67 -11.54 -39.15 -10.32
C LEU A 67 -12.01 -40.18 -9.29
N ASP A 68 -11.54 -40.09 -8.04
CA ASP A 68 -12.09 -40.90 -6.95
C ASP A 68 -12.02 -40.16 -5.61
N ILE A 69 -12.59 -40.77 -4.57
CA ILE A 69 -12.54 -40.28 -3.21
C ILE A 69 -11.09 -40.34 -2.70
N TYR A 70 -10.56 -39.18 -2.32
CA TYR A 70 -9.36 -39.07 -1.51
C TYR A 70 -9.63 -39.46 -0.06
N LYS A 71 -10.74 -38.98 0.53
CA LYS A 71 -10.98 -39.12 1.98
C LYS A 71 -12.46 -39.12 2.36
N ILE A 72 -12.84 -39.94 3.34
CA ILE A 72 -14.15 -39.95 4.00
C ILE A 72 -13.89 -39.87 5.51
N TRP A 73 -14.50 -38.90 6.20
CA TRP A 73 -14.24 -38.70 7.63
C TRP A 73 -15.44 -38.17 8.41
N LYS A 74 -15.39 -38.39 9.73
CA LYS A 74 -16.27 -37.78 10.73
C LYS A 74 -15.59 -36.57 11.36
N GLY A 75 -16.31 -35.46 11.49
CA GLY A 75 -15.80 -34.22 12.08
C GLY A 75 -16.10 -32.99 11.20
N GLY A 76 -15.05 -32.38 10.64
CA GLY A 76 -15.20 -31.20 9.79
C GLY A 76 -13.89 -30.75 9.17
N VAL A 77 -13.77 -29.45 8.91
CA VAL A 77 -12.60 -28.83 8.26
C VAL A 77 -12.06 -27.68 9.13
N LEU A 78 -10.74 -27.58 9.25
CA LEU A 78 -10.04 -26.40 9.72
C LEU A 78 -9.84 -25.44 8.54
N PHE A 79 -10.73 -24.46 8.45
CA PHE A 79 -10.68 -23.38 7.47
C PHE A 79 -9.61 -22.35 7.85
N ASP A 80 -8.35 -22.78 7.80
CA ASP A 80 -7.18 -21.92 7.85
C ASP A 80 -6.81 -21.47 6.44
N GLY A 81 -6.40 -20.20 6.29
CA GLY A 81 -5.82 -19.72 5.05
C GLY A 81 -6.01 -18.25 4.70
N ALA A 82 -5.46 -17.83 3.56
CA ALA A 82 -5.35 -16.44 3.15
C ALA A 82 -6.73 -15.78 2.98
N VAL A 83 -7.70 -16.53 2.44
CA VAL A 83 -9.11 -16.13 2.31
C VAL A 83 -9.95 -16.34 3.58
N TYR A 84 -9.48 -17.17 4.53
CA TYR A 84 -10.23 -17.57 5.72
C TYR A 84 -9.84 -16.77 6.97
N ASN A 85 -8.55 -16.81 7.34
CA ASN A 85 -7.97 -16.15 8.52
C ASN A 85 -6.62 -15.45 8.23
N THR A 86 -6.35 -15.14 6.96
CA THR A 86 -5.11 -14.51 6.44
C THR A 86 -3.81 -15.33 6.54
N LYS A 87 -3.84 -16.56 7.06
CA LYS A 87 -2.64 -17.43 7.16
C LYS A 87 -2.05 -17.79 5.79
N HIS A 88 -0.73 -17.82 5.67
CA HIS A 88 -0.03 -18.28 4.46
C HIS A 88 0.34 -19.76 4.57
N GLY A 89 -0.08 -20.61 3.62
CA GLY A 89 0.19 -22.06 3.65
C GLY A 89 -0.72 -22.88 2.70
N PRO A 90 -0.71 -24.22 2.79
CA PRO A 90 -1.72 -25.10 2.17
C PRO A 90 -3.07 -25.05 2.93
N GLN A 91 -4.20 -25.03 2.21
CA GLN A 91 -5.49 -24.51 2.73
C GLN A 91 -6.72 -25.16 2.06
N PRO A 92 -7.76 -25.60 2.80
CA PRO A 92 -7.84 -25.84 4.24
C PRO A 92 -7.39 -27.28 4.59
N ASN A 93 -7.55 -27.71 5.85
CA ASN A 93 -7.17 -29.06 6.30
C ASN A 93 -8.35 -29.81 6.95
N THR A 94 -8.37 -31.14 6.84
CA THR A 94 -9.40 -31.99 7.46
C THR A 94 -9.24 -32.08 8.99
N ARG A 95 -10.37 -32.25 9.69
CA ARG A 95 -10.44 -32.38 11.16
C ARG A 95 -11.32 -33.54 11.57
N GLY A 96 -10.74 -34.49 12.30
CA GLY A 96 -11.46 -35.62 12.89
C GLY A 96 -10.94 -36.98 12.40
N TYR A 97 -11.81 -37.99 12.36
CA TYR A 97 -11.40 -39.37 12.08
C TYR A 97 -11.71 -39.77 10.64
N ALA A 98 -10.67 -40.11 9.88
CA ALA A 98 -10.81 -40.68 8.55
C ALA A 98 -11.27 -42.15 8.62
N TYR A 99 -12.48 -42.41 8.15
CA TYR A 99 -12.95 -43.78 7.89
C TYR A 99 -12.16 -44.42 6.75
N TYR A 100 -11.83 -43.58 5.75
CA TYR A 100 -11.13 -43.95 4.55
C TYR A 100 -10.21 -42.78 4.13
N GLU A 101 -8.99 -43.10 3.75
CA GLU A 101 -8.06 -42.17 3.09
C GLU A 101 -7.27 -42.95 2.03
N ASN A 102 -7.01 -42.32 0.89
CA ASN A 102 -6.33 -42.89 -0.26
C ASN A 102 -5.18 -41.99 -0.71
N GLN A 103 -4.14 -42.58 -1.30
CA GLN A 103 -3.04 -41.83 -1.91
C GLN A 103 -2.84 -42.31 -3.35
N LEU A 104 -3.61 -41.69 -4.25
CA LEU A 104 -3.56 -41.96 -5.68
C LEU A 104 -2.39 -41.21 -6.33
N SER A 105 -1.76 -41.88 -7.30
CA SER A 105 -0.77 -41.31 -8.24
C SER A 105 -1.16 -41.53 -9.70
N GLU A 106 -2.24 -42.28 -9.93
CA GLU A 106 -2.94 -42.46 -11.18
C GLU A 106 -4.42 -42.69 -10.85
N THR A 107 -5.28 -42.66 -11.87
CA THR A 107 -6.70 -42.98 -11.70
C THR A 107 -6.90 -44.45 -11.26
N PRO A 108 -7.84 -44.77 -10.35
CA PRO A 108 -8.14 -46.15 -10.00
C PRO A 108 -9.01 -46.83 -11.06
N TRP A 109 -9.78 -46.07 -11.85
CA TRP A 109 -10.68 -46.59 -12.87
C TRP A 109 -9.98 -47.56 -13.82
N ARG A 110 -10.68 -48.61 -14.23
CA ARG A 110 -10.22 -49.63 -15.18
C ARG A 110 -11.31 -49.95 -16.18
N LEU A 111 -10.90 -50.30 -17.40
CA LEU A 111 -11.79 -50.85 -18.42
C LEU A 111 -11.37 -52.30 -18.71
N ILE A 112 -12.33 -53.21 -18.87
CA ILE A 112 -12.08 -54.49 -19.54
C ILE A 112 -12.50 -54.34 -21.00
N GLU A 113 -11.52 -54.33 -21.89
CA GLU A 113 -11.68 -54.21 -23.34
C GLU A 113 -11.15 -55.50 -24.01
N ASN A 114 -12.00 -56.24 -24.71
CA ASN A 114 -11.63 -57.53 -25.33
C ASN A 114 -10.95 -58.54 -24.36
N GLY A 115 -11.31 -58.48 -23.08
CA GLY A 115 -10.74 -59.31 -22.01
C GLY A 115 -9.42 -58.80 -21.41
N ASN A 116 -8.88 -57.68 -21.89
CA ASN A 116 -7.69 -57.03 -21.30
C ASN A 116 -8.12 -55.92 -20.34
N ASN A 117 -7.43 -55.79 -19.21
CA ASN A 117 -7.63 -54.71 -18.25
C ASN A 117 -6.73 -53.50 -18.62
N THR A 118 -7.33 -52.33 -18.85
CA THR A 118 -6.65 -51.10 -19.27
C THR A 118 -6.93 -49.94 -18.30
N VAL A 119 -5.97 -49.02 -18.18
CA VAL A 119 -6.14 -47.76 -17.45
C VAL A 119 -6.65 -46.71 -18.45
N PRO A 120 -7.86 -46.14 -18.27
CA PRO A 120 -8.42 -45.16 -19.19
C PRO A 120 -7.77 -43.79 -19.00
N LYS A 121 -7.85 -42.93 -20.02
CA LYS A 121 -7.72 -41.49 -19.79
C LYS A 121 -8.96 -40.99 -19.06
N VAL A 122 -8.79 -39.99 -18.21
CA VAL A 122 -9.85 -39.43 -17.36
C VAL A 122 -9.95 -37.92 -17.52
N ASN A 123 -11.16 -37.38 -17.34
CA ASN A 123 -11.45 -35.96 -17.40
C ASN A 123 -12.55 -35.61 -16.38
N PHE A 124 -12.31 -34.59 -15.54
CA PHE A 124 -13.31 -34.06 -14.62
C PHE A 124 -14.15 -32.99 -15.31
N LYS A 125 -15.48 -33.16 -15.33
CA LYS A 125 -16.39 -32.23 -16.01
C LYS A 125 -17.07 -31.27 -15.04
N GLY A 126 -16.74 -31.31 -13.75
CA GLY A 126 -17.36 -30.51 -12.71
C GLY A 126 -18.43 -31.26 -11.92
N TYR A 127 -19.43 -30.54 -11.42
CA TYR A 127 -20.55 -31.13 -10.68
C TYR A 127 -21.85 -30.36 -10.89
N GLU A 128 -22.98 -31.04 -10.67
CA GLU A 128 -24.35 -30.52 -10.74
C GLU A 128 -25.10 -30.78 -9.42
N PHE A 129 -25.94 -29.83 -9.02
CA PHE A 129 -26.90 -29.99 -7.94
C PHE A 129 -28.27 -30.36 -8.50
N ARG A 130 -28.84 -31.47 -8.04
CA ARG A 130 -30.23 -31.85 -8.34
C ARG A 130 -30.81 -32.72 -7.24
N GLU A 131 -32.11 -32.55 -6.97
CA GLU A 131 -32.85 -33.28 -5.91
C GLU A 131 -32.18 -33.20 -4.50
N GLY A 132 -31.50 -32.09 -4.22
CA GLY A 132 -30.76 -31.89 -2.97
C GLY A 132 -29.56 -32.83 -2.79
N ARG A 133 -28.99 -33.33 -3.89
CA ARG A 133 -27.71 -34.08 -3.96
C ARG A 133 -26.74 -33.35 -4.90
N VAL A 134 -25.47 -33.71 -4.82
CA VAL A 134 -24.43 -33.33 -5.78
C VAL A 134 -24.13 -34.55 -6.66
N TYR A 135 -23.90 -34.34 -7.95
CA TYR A 135 -23.47 -35.34 -8.91
C TYR A 135 -22.15 -34.87 -9.52
N PHE A 136 -21.05 -35.51 -9.16
CA PHE A 136 -19.74 -35.29 -9.76
C PHE A 136 -19.71 -35.93 -11.14
N LYS A 137 -19.31 -35.17 -12.17
CA LYS A 137 -19.35 -35.59 -13.58
C LYS A 137 -17.96 -35.93 -14.08
N TYR A 138 -17.83 -37.12 -14.66
CA TYR A 138 -16.59 -37.72 -15.13
C TYR A 138 -16.73 -38.14 -16.59
N GLU A 139 -15.65 -38.09 -17.35
CA GLU A 139 -15.51 -38.81 -18.62
C GLU A 139 -14.26 -39.70 -18.57
N ILE A 140 -14.40 -40.96 -19.00
CA ILE A 140 -13.28 -41.90 -19.13
C ILE A 140 -13.18 -42.43 -20.56
N GLN A 141 -11.97 -42.49 -21.13
CA GLN A 141 -11.76 -42.84 -22.54
C GLN A 141 -11.38 -44.31 -22.74
N THR A 142 -12.09 -44.98 -23.64
CA THR A 142 -11.72 -46.30 -24.19
C THR A 142 -10.47 -46.21 -25.07
N SER A 143 -9.81 -47.36 -25.30
CA SER A 143 -8.68 -47.48 -26.24
C SER A 143 -9.01 -47.05 -27.67
N GLN A 144 -10.29 -47.06 -28.06
CA GLN A 144 -10.79 -46.64 -29.37
C GLN A 144 -11.14 -45.14 -29.44
N GLY A 145 -10.95 -44.39 -28.36
CA GLY A 145 -11.21 -42.95 -28.29
C GLY A 145 -12.64 -42.56 -27.92
N ILE A 146 -13.54 -43.52 -27.73
CA ILE A 146 -14.91 -43.28 -27.26
C ILE A 146 -14.86 -42.88 -25.77
N TRP A 147 -15.52 -41.77 -25.43
CA TRP A 147 -15.69 -41.31 -24.05
C TRP A 147 -16.96 -41.90 -23.43
N ILE A 148 -16.80 -42.51 -22.26
CA ILE A 148 -17.87 -42.99 -21.39
C ILE A 148 -18.09 -41.91 -20.33
N SER A 149 -19.33 -41.44 -20.16
CA SER A 149 -19.65 -40.49 -19.09
C SER A 149 -20.09 -41.25 -17.84
N ILE A 150 -19.61 -40.82 -16.67
CA ILE A 150 -19.95 -41.38 -15.36
C ILE A 150 -20.36 -40.22 -14.45
N GLU A 151 -21.49 -40.36 -13.76
CA GLU A 151 -21.87 -39.46 -12.67
C GLU A 151 -21.77 -40.21 -11.34
N ASP A 152 -21.20 -39.59 -10.31
CA ASP A 152 -21.11 -40.12 -8.94
C ASP A 152 -21.79 -39.18 -7.96
N SER A 153 -22.81 -39.67 -7.25
CA SER A 153 -23.56 -38.91 -6.26
C SER A 153 -23.45 -39.50 -4.85
N PRO A 154 -22.58 -38.94 -3.99
CA PRO A 154 -22.48 -39.34 -2.60
C PRO A 154 -23.59 -38.71 -1.73
N GLU A 155 -24.11 -39.45 -0.76
CA GLU A 155 -25.06 -38.96 0.24
C GLU A 155 -24.94 -39.72 1.57
N TYR A 156 -25.23 -39.03 2.68
CA TYR A 156 -25.25 -39.63 4.01
C TYR A 156 -26.40 -40.65 4.18
N ARG A 157 -26.09 -41.76 4.86
CA ARG A 157 -27.05 -42.75 5.35
C ARG A 157 -26.70 -43.14 6.78
N SER A 158 -27.66 -43.69 7.52
CA SER A 158 -27.40 -44.35 8.80
C SER A 158 -28.15 -45.68 8.89
N LYS A 159 -27.58 -46.64 9.65
CA LYS A 159 -28.22 -47.93 9.94
C LYS A 159 -27.85 -48.35 11.37
N SER A 160 -28.83 -48.34 12.27
CA SER A 160 -28.64 -48.68 13.69
C SER A 160 -27.43 -47.94 14.28
N ASP A 161 -27.50 -46.62 14.25
CA ASP A 161 -26.52 -45.62 14.73
C ASP A 161 -25.12 -45.67 14.06
N ALA A 162 -24.88 -46.59 13.12
CA ALA A 162 -23.69 -46.56 12.28
C ALA A 162 -23.83 -45.50 11.17
N PRO A 163 -22.89 -44.53 11.06
CA PRO A 163 -22.85 -43.59 9.95
C PRO A 163 -22.41 -44.30 8.68
N GLY A 164 -22.92 -43.85 7.53
CA GLY A 164 -22.64 -44.47 6.25
C GLY A 164 -22.72 -43.52 5.07
N LEU A 165 -22.14 -43.97 3.97
CA LEU A 165 -22.09 -43.29 2.68
C LEU A 165 -22.81 -44.15 1.64
N GLU A 166 -23.76 -43.55 0.93
CA GLU A 166 -24.33 -44.08 -0.30
C GLU A 166 -23.70 -43.34 -1.49
N ARG A 167 -23.11 -44.05 -2.46
CA ARG A 167 -22.71 -43.53 -3.77
C ARG A 167 -23.66 -44.10 -4.82
N ILE A 168 -24.28 -43.22 -5.59
CA ILE A 168 -25.05 -43.58 -6.79
C ILE A 168 -24.17 -43.28 -8.00
N PHE A 169 -23.82 -44.32 -8.75
CA PHE A 169 -23.12 -44.21 -10.03
C PHE A 169 -24.11 -44.30 -11.18
N ILE A 170 -23.98 -43.45 -12.19
CA ILE A 170 -24.74 -43.53 -13.44
C ILE A 170 -23.73 -43.57 -14.58
N THR A 171 -23.68 -44.68 -15.33
CA THR A 171 -22.83 -44.76 -16.53
C THR A 171 -23.65 -44.51 -17.78
N THR A 172 -23.07 -43.85 -18.79
CA THR A 172 -23.68 -43.68 -20.12
C THR A 172 -22.61 -43.77 -21.22
N ASN A 173 -23.04 -44.14 -22.43
CA ASN A 173 -22.19 -44.40 -23.59
C ASN A 173 -21.15 -45.52 -23.40
N VAL A 174 -21.44 -46.51 -22.55
CA VAL A 174 -20.61 -47.71 -22.37
C VAL A 174 -20.81 -48.66 -23.57
N PRO A 175 -19.76 -49.01 -24.35
CA PRO A 175 -19.87 -50.00 -25.42
C PRO A 175 -20.23 -51.39 -24.90
N SER A 176 -20.93 -52.19 -25.70
CA SER A 176 -21.45 -53.51 -25.29
C SER A 176 -20.39 -54.56 -24.96
N ASP A 177 -19.16 -54.36 -25.41
CA ASP A 177 -17.99 -55.22 -25.21
C ASP A 177 -17.03 -54.70 -24.12
N VAL A 178 -17.39 -53.60 -23.44
CA VAL A 178 -16.57 -52.94 -22.42
C VAL A 178 -17.24 -53.04 -21.04
N LYS A 179 -16.50 -53.50 -20.02
CA LYS A 179 -16.89 -53.34 -18.61
C LYS A 179 -16.15 -52.16 -17.99
N VAL A 180 -16.87 -51.34 -17.22
CA VAL A 180 -16.30 -50.28 -16.37
C VAL A 180 -16.07 -50.83 -14.97
N ILE A 181 -14.85 -50.70 -14.45
CA ILE A 181 -14.46 -51.19 -13.13
C ILE A 181 -13.90 -50.05 -12.29
N LEU A 182 -14.38 -49.94 -11.05
CA LEU A 182 -13.79 -49.13 -10.00
C LEU A 182 -13.19 -50.05 -8.91
N PRO A 183 -11.86 -50.30 -8.92
CA PRO A 183 -11.15 -50.83 -7.78
C PRO A 183 -11.34 -49.87 -6.60
N THR A 184 -11.91 -50.37 -5.52
CA THR A 184 -12.21 -49.61 -4.31
C THR A 184 -11.61 -50.30 -3.10
N ARG A 185 -11.28 -49.49 -2.08
CA ARG A 185 -10.94 -49.99 -0.75
C ARG A 185 -11.98 -49.47 0.22
N PHE A 186 -12.64 -50.38 0.91
CA PHE A 186 -13.48 -50.05 2.05
C PHE A 186 -12.65 -50.17 3.32
N SER A 187 -12.69 -49.15 4.17
CA SER A 187 -11.98 -49.15 5.45
C SER A 187 -12.92 -48.74 6.58
N SER A 188 -12.59 -49.18 7.80
CA SER A 188 -13.33 -48.84 9.03
C SER A 188 -14.77 -49.37 9.05
N LEU A 189 -15.03 -50.47 8.35
CA LEU A 189 -16.35 -51.07 8.20
C LEU A 189 -16.84 -51.75 9.48
N ARG A 190 -18.17 -51.69 9.71
CA ARG A 190 -18.88 -52.47 10.73
C ARG A 190 -18.91 -53.96 10.39
N ALA A 191 -18.59 -54.87 11.31
CA ALA A 191 -18.41 -56.30 10.99
C ALA A 191 -19.65 -57.03 10.40
N GLU A 192 -20.87 -56.59 10.76
CA GLU A 192 -22.14 -57.14 10.27
C GLU A 192 -22.83 -56.15 9.30
N ASP A 193 -23.26 -56.64 8.14
CA ASP A 193 -23.91 -55.87 7.05
C ASP A 193 -23.24 -54.54 6.66
N ALA A 194 -21.90 -54.52 6.58
CA ALA A 194 -21.16 -53.28 6.37
C ALA A 194 -21.37 -52.59 5.02
N TYR A 195 -21.80 -53.31 3.97
CA TYR A 195 -21.97 -52.74 2.65
C TYR A 195 -23.00 -53.51 1.82
N SER A 196 -23.54 -52.85 0.80
CA SER A 196 -24.36 -53.44 -0.25
C SER A 196 -24.05 -52.78 -1.58
N PHE A 197 -23.94 -53.58 -2.64
CA PHE A 197 -23.80 -53.13 -4.03
C PHE A 197 -24.79 -53.89 -4.90
N ASP A 198 -25.44 -53.21 -5.85
CA ASP A 198 -26.45 -53.80 -6.75
C ASP A 198 -25.88 -54.26 -8.11
N GLY A 199 -24.62 -53.93 -8.41
CA GLY A 199 -23.85 -54.45 -9.53
C GLY A 199 -22.99 -55.68 -9.17
N GLU A 200 -22.03 -56.02 -10.02
CA GLU A 200 -21.11 -57.13 -9.80
C GLU A 200 -19.92 -56.67 -8.92
N LEU A 201 -19.66 -57.37 -7.81
CA LEU A 201 -18.60 -57.03 -6.84
C LEU A 201 -17.70 -58.25 -6.61
N GLU A 202 -16.40 -58.07 -6.79
CA GLU A 202 -15.39 -59.10 -6.49
C GLU A 202 -14.46 -58.65 -5.35
N ILE A 203 -14.46 -59.37 -4.23
CA ILE A 203 -13.55 -59.11 -3.11
C ILE A 203 -12.18 -59.72 -3.43
N LYS A 204 -11.14 -58.88 -3.49
CA LYS A 204 -9.75 -59.31 -3.69
C LYS A 204 -9.03 -59.57 -2.38
N GLU A 205 -9.29 -58.75 -1.36
CA GLU A 205 -8.68 -58.85 -0.04
C GLU A 205 -9.68 -58.52 1.07
N LYS A 206 -9.57 -59.22 2.21
CA LYS A 206 -10.25 -58.89 3.46
C LYS A 206 -9.26 -58.98 4.61
N SER A 207 -9.16 -57.93 5.41
CA SER A 207 -8.36 -57.89 6.63
C SER A 207 -9.18 -57.31 7.79
N ALA A 208 -8.82 -57.73 9.01
CA ALA A 208 -9.32 -57.14 10.24
C ALA A 208 -8.15 -56.42 10.93
N ARG A 209 -8.41 -55.20 11.43
CA ARG A 209 -7.45 -54.43 12.23
C ARG A 209 -8.11 -54.02 13.54
N GLN A 210 -7.38 -54.15 14.62
CA GLN A 210 -7.80 -53.65 15.93
C GLN A 210 -7.36 -52.19 16.06
N VAL A 211 -8.27 -51.31 16.46
CA VAL A 211 -8.00 -49.91 16.80
C VAL A 211 -8.65 -49.65 18.14
N GLN A 212 -7.84 -49.42 19.18
CA GLN A 212 -8.29 -49.47 20.58
C GLN A 212 -8.98 -50.82 20.87
N ASP A 213 -10.13 -50.82 21.53
CA ASP A 213 -10.95 -52.01 21.83
C ASP A 213 -11.93 -52.37 20.69
N ILE A 214 -11.70 -51.89 19.46
CA ILE A 214 -12.63 -52.02 18.32
C ILE A 214 -11.99 -52.77 17.16
N GLU A 215 -12.63 -53.86 16.74
CA GLU A 215 -12.30 -54.53 15.49
C GLU A 215 -12.93 -53.80 14.29
N LEU A 216 -12.08 -53.32 13.39
CA LEU A 216 -12.46 -52.71 12.14
C LEU A 216 -12.16 -53.65 10.98
N THR A 217 -13.12 -53.80 10.06
CA THR A 217 -12.90 -54.54 8.81
C THR A 217 -12.43 -53.59 7.71
N ASP A 218 -11.40 -54.00 6.99
CA ASP A 218 -10.94 -53.40 5.74
C ASP A 218 -11.10 -54.43 4.60
N LEU A 219 -11.48 -53.96 3.41
CA LEU A 219 -11.70 -54.76 2.20
C LEU A 219 -11.10 -54.06 0.99
N VAL A 220 -10.51 -54.82 0.08
CA VAL A 220 -10.21 -54.38 -1.29
C VAL A 220 -11.13 -55.14 -2.24
N ALA A 221 -11.86 -54.42 -3.09
CA ALA A 221 -12.83 -55.00 -4.01
C ALA A 221 -12.80 -54.30 -5.38
N GLU A 222 -13.19 -55.02 -6.42
CA GLU A 222 -13.48 -54.44 -7.74
C GLU A 222 -14.99 -54.32 -7.91
N LEU A 223 -15.48 -53.08 -8.12
CA LEU A 223 -16.86 -52.79 -8.45
C LEU A 223 -17.01 -52.74 -9.97
N MET A 224 -17.73 -53.71 -10.55
CA MET A 224 -18.13 -53.71 -11.95
C MET A 224 -19.48 -52.98 -12.06
N LEU A 225 -19.45 -51.77 -12.63
CA LEU A 225 -20.64 -50.91 -12.74
C LEU A 225 -21.59 -51.43 -13.83
N ASN A 226 -22.89 -51.21 -13.62
CA ASN A 226 -23.92 -51.54 -14.60
C ASN A 226 -23.80 -50.62 -15.84
N SER A 227 -23.60 -51.22 -17.01
CA SER A 227 -23.40 -50.50 -18.28
C SER A 227 -24.68 -49.76 -18.73
N ASN A 228 -24.57 -48.45 -19.00
CA ASN A 228 -25.68 -47.60 -19.44
C ASN A 228 -26.86 -47.58 -18.46
N ALA A 229 -26.56 -47.70 -17.17
CA ALA A 229 -27.53 -47.85 -16.09
C ALA A 229 -26.97 -47.31 -14.77
N THR A 230 -27.79 -47.36 -13.73
CA THR A 230 -27.43 -46.98 -12.36
C THR A 230 -26.81 -48.16 -11.61
N SER A 231 -25.83 -47.87 -10.76
CA SER A 231 -25.35 -48.76 -9.70
C SER A 231 -25.31 -48.02 -8.36
N THR A 232 -25.78 -48.67 -7.29
CA THR A 232 -25.88 -48.13 -5.94
C THR A 232 -24.94 -48.88 -5.02
N LEU A 233 -24.01 -48.15 -4.41
CA LEU A 233 -23.13 -48.64 -3.35
C LEU A 233 -23.52 -47.98 -2.04
N THR A 234 -23.77 -48.75 -0.99
CA THR A 234 -23.92 -48.23 0.38
C THR A 234 -22.90 -48.88 1.29
N THR A 235 -22.23 -48.09 2.12
CA THR A 235 -21.22 -48.54 3.10
C THR A 235 -21.48 -47.94 4.47
N TYR A 236 -21.39 -48.75 5.53
CA TYR A 236 -21.58 -48.35 6.93
C TYR A 236 -20.29 -48.52 7.73
N PHE A 237 -19.83 -47.41 8.28
CA PHE A 237 -18.61 -47.33 9.10
C PHE A 237 -18.92 -47.65 10.57
N HIS A 238 -17.91 -48.07 11.32
CA HIS A 238 -18.09 -48.38 12.74
C HIS A 238 -18.37 -47.11 13.57
N PRO A 239 -19.48 -47.04 14.34
CA PRO A 239 -19.87 -45.83 15.05
C PRO A 239 -19.00 -45.48 16.25
N GLY A 240 -18.46 -46.50 16.93
CA GLY A 240 -17.71 -46.34 18.19
C GLY A 240 -16.30 -45.78 18.04
N VAL A 241 -15.87 -45.36 16.85
CA VAL A 241 -14.51 -44.84 16.65
C VAL A 241 -14.40 -43.43 17.22
N THR A 242 -14.09 -43.35 18.51
CA THR A 242 -13.94 -42.10 19.27
C THR A 242 -12.56 -42.01 19.93
N SER A 243 -11.59 -41.58 19.11
CA SER A 243 -10.25 -41.05 19.46
C SER A 243 -9.39 -41.83 20.47
N LEU A 244 -8.26 -42.34 19.99
CA LEU A 244 -6.90 -41.94 20.40
C LEU A 244 -5.88 -42.84 19.69
N GLU A 245 -5.73 -42.61 18.39
CA GLU A 245 -4.48 -42.78 17.65
C GLU A 245 -4.54 -41.91 16.37
N ALA A 246 -4.84 -40.63 16.55
CA ALA A 246 -3.83 -39.70 16.08
C ALA A 246 -2.64 -40.03 16.98
N THR A 247 -1.62 -40.71 16.45
CA THR A 247 -0.40 -40.92 17.22
C THR A 247 0.03 -39.55 17.74
N GLU A 248 0.60 -39.49 18.94
CA GLU A 248 1.25 -38.25 19.33
C GLU A 248 2.21 -37.85 18.21
N GLU A 249 2.92 -38.77 17.55
CA GLU A 249 3.73 -38.48 16.35
C GLU A 249 3.01 -37.80 15.17
N ALA A 250 1.77 -38.13 14.81
CA ALA A 250 1.01 -37.42 13.75
C ALA A 250 0.35 -36.12 14.25
N ALA A 251 0.07 -36.03 15.55
CA ALA A 251 -0.28 -34.78 16.21
C ALA A 251 0.96 -33.93 16.61
N VAL A 252 2.19 -34.46 16.49
CA VAL A 252 3.49 -33.85 16.88
C VAL A 252 4.35 -33.52 15.67
N GLU A 253 4.04 -34.05 14.48
CA GLU A 253 4.35 -33.33 13.23
C GLU A 253 3.44 -32.11 13.02
N VAL A 254 2.30 -32.02 13.72
CA VAL A 254 1.46 -30.79 13.80
C VAL A 254 1.72 -29.99 15.10
N VAL A 255 2.30 -30.60 16.14
CA VAL A 255 2.70 -29.93 17.40
C VAL A 255 4.20 -30.13 17.65
N LYS A 256 5.00 -29.48 16.80
CA LYS A 256 6.29 -28.89 17.19
C LYS A 256 6.41 -27.40 16.84
N THR A 257 5.31 -26.77 16.44
CA THR A 257 5.23 -25.33 16.28
C THR A 257 4.93 -24.66 17.61
N SER A 258 5.71 -23.66 18.03
CA SER A 258 5.43 -22.93 19.27
C SER A 258 4.20 -22.02 19.12
N LYS A 259 3.63 -21.52 20.23
CA LYS A 259 2.53 -20.55 20.19
C LYS A 259 2.89 -19.33 19.33
N GLY A 260 4.15 -18.88 19.41
CA GLY A 260 4.70 -17.82 18.55
C GLY A 260 4.69 -18.10 17.05
N GLU A 261 5.02 -19.33 16.65
CA GLU A 261 4.96 -19.75 15.24
C GLU A 261 3.52 -19.69 14.73
N GLN A 262 2.57 -20.22 15.50
CA GLN A 262 1.14 -20.22 15.16
C GLN A 262 0.57 -18.80 15.03
N LEU A 263 0.99 -17.88 15.91
CA LEU A 263 0.60 -16.47 15.87
C LEU A 263 1.23 -15.70 14.70
N ILE A 264 2.49 -16.00 14.34
CA ILE A 264 3.12 -15.48 13.13
C ILE A 264 2.41 -15.98 11.88
N GLU A 265 2.11 -17.27 11.82
CA GLU A 265 1.35 -17.87 10.73
C GLU A 265 -0.05 -17.25 10.59
N GLY A 266 -0.70 -16.86 11.69
CA GLY A 266 -1.99 -16.17 11.69
C GLY A 266 -1.94 -14.65 11.42
N SER A 267 -0.79 -14.06 11.11
CA SER A 267 -0.63 -12.60 10.99
C SER A 267 -0.06 -12.11 9.65
N ASP A 268 -0.26 -10.82 9.38
CA ASP A 268 0.30 -10.09 8.24
C ASP A 268 1.79 -9.78 8.35
N CYS A 269 2.49 -10.26 9.39
CA CYS A 269 3.96 -10.29 9.41
C CYS A 269 4.52 -10.98 8.15
N HIS A 270 3.79 -11.94 7.58
CA HIS A 270 4.11 -12.61 6.32
C HIS A 270 3.81 -11.81 5.05
N ALA A 271 3.29 -10.57 5.12
CA ALA A 271 3.32 -9.65 3.98
C ALA A 271 4.75 -9.16 3.72
N CYS A 272 5.59 -9.09 4.77
CA CYS A 272 6.93 -8.50 4.69
C CYS A 272 8.07 -9.45 5.04
N HIS A 273 7.87 -10.48 5.87
CA HIS A 273 8.93 -11.35 6.41
C HIS A 273 8.74 -12.84 6.08
N ASN A 274 9.85 -13.54 5.85
CA ASN A 274 9.94 -14.99 5.64
C ASN A 274 10.73 -15.67 6.76
N ALA A 275 10.58 -16.99 6.96
CA ALA A 275 11.42 -17.74 7.90
C ALA A 275 12.94 -17.70 7.61
N LYS A 276 13.38 -17.77 6.33
CA LYS A 276 14.79 -18.03 5.98
C LYS A 276 15.36 -17.18 4.82
N VAL A 277 14.55 -16.39 4.12
CA VAL A 277 14.97 -15.61 2.93
C VAL A 277 14.59 -14.15 3.10
N LYS A 278 15.51 -13.20 2.90
CA LYS A 278 15.16 -11.77 2.92
C LYS A 278 14.15 -11.44 1.81
N THR A 279 13.13 -10.68 2.17
CA THR A 279 12.02 -10.26 1.30
C THR A 279 11.88 -8.73 1.33
N VAL A 280 10.69 -8.19 1.57
CA VAL A 280 10.47 -6.76 1.85
C VAL A 280 11.24 -6.38 3.13
N GLY A 281 11.03 -7.14 4.20
CA GLY A 281 11.83 -7.13 5.44
C GLY A 281 12.91 -8.23 5.47
N PRO A 282 13.76 -8.26 6.51
CA PRO A 282 14.67 -9.39 6.79
C PRO A 282 13.90 -10.70 7.03
N SER A 283 14.58 -11.84 6.87
CA SER A 283 13.98 -13.11 7.32
C SER A 283 14.00 -13.24 8.86
N TYR A 284 13.12 -14.05 9.42
CA TYR A 284 13.13 -14.40 10.84
C TYR A 284 14.46 -15.02 11.26
N LEU A 285 15.09 -15.84 10.40
CA LEU A 285 16.46 -16.33 10.64
C LEU A 285 17.52 -15.22 10.58
N ASP A 286 17.38 -14.21 9.73
CA ASP A 286 18.28 -13.05 9.73
C ASP A 286 18.09 -12.19 10.99
N ILE A 287 16.86 -12.09 11.50
CA ILE A 287 16.54 -11.48 12.79
C ILE A 287 17.20 -12.31 13.91
N ALA A 288 16.99 -13.63 13.96
CA ALA A 288 17.59 -14.55 14.95
C ALA A 288 19.12 -14.52 14.95
N LYS A 289 19.75 -14.40 13.76
CA LYS A 289 21.21 -14.26 13.63
C LYS A 289 21.74 -12.91 14.11
N LYS A 290 20.92 -11.86 14.06
CA LYS A 290 21.28 -10.49 14.41
C LYS A 290 21.03 -10.17 15.88
N TYR A 291 20.02 -10.80 16.48
CA TYR A 291 19.52 -10.49 17.82
C TYR A 291 19.62 -11.74 18.72
N PRO A 292 20.13 -11.62 19.97
CA PRO A 292 20.27 -12.77 20.86
C PRO A 292 18.91 -13.26 21.36
N PHE A 293 18.80 -14.56 21.64
CA PHE A 293 17.60 -15.15 22.23
C PHE A 293 17.60 -14.94 23.76
N THR A 294 17.10 -13.78 24.20
CA THR A 294 16.89 -13.42 25.62
C THR A 294 15.53 -12.76 25.81
N ASP A 295 14.99 -12.81 27.03
CA ASP A 295 13.64 -12.31 27.33
C ASP A 295 13.47 -10.82 27.01
N GLU A 296 14.48 -9.97 27.22
CA GLU A 296 14.39 -8.54 26.87
C GLU A 296 14.40 -8.32 25.35
N MET A 297 15.04 -9.20 24.58
CA MET A 297 15.01 -9.15 23.12
C MET A 297 13.68 -9.70 22.57
N ILE A 298 13.09 -10.68 23.25
CA ILE A 298 11.72 -11.14 23.00
C ILE A 298 10.75 -9.98 23.20
N GLU A 299 10.77 -9.32 24.36
CA GLU A 299 9.93 -8.15 24.65
C GLU A 299 10.20 -6.97 23.69
N SER A 300 11.47 -6.71 23.34
CA SER A 300 11.83 -5.65 22.40
C SER A 300 11.30 -5.91 20.99
N LEU A 301 11.41 -7.15 20.49
CA LEU A 301 10.85 -7.53 19.19
C LEU A 301 9.33 -7.62 19.22
N ALA A 302 8.71 -8.02 20.33
CA ALA A 302 7.26 -7.98 20.54
C ALA A 302 6.72 -6.55 20.41
N GLN A 303 7.34 -5.62 21.13
CA GLN A 303 7.04 -4.19 21.02
C GLN A 303 7.32 -3.63 19.62
N LYS A 304 8.29 -4.20 18.89
CA LYS A 304 8.56 -3.84 17.49
C LYS A 304 7.50 -4.38 16.53
N ILE A 305 6.92 -5.56 16.79
CA ILE A 305 5.76 -6.08 16.04
C ILE A 305 4.55 -5.16 16.26
N ILE A 306 4.24 -4.83 17.52
CA ILE A 306 3.08 -3.98 17.87
C ILE A 306 3.20 -2.57 17.30
N LYS A 307 4.38 -1.93 17.40
CA LYS A 307 4.57 -0.51 17.02
C LYS A 307 5.15 -0.29 15.62
N GLY A 308 5.63 -1.33 14.96
CA GLY A 308 6.23 -1.27 13.63
C GLY A 308 7.51 -0.42 13.55
N GLY A 309 7.79 0.10 12.35
CA GLY A 309 8.84 1.07 12.05
C GLY A 309 9.98 0.55 11.15
N SER A 310 10.93 1.42 10.82
CA SER A 310 11.97 1.21 9.81
C SER A 310 13.40 1.23 10.41
N GLY A 311 14.43 1.25 9.55
CA GLY A 311 15.81 1.60 9.92
C GLY A 311 16.75 0.40 10.12
N ASN A 312 16.36 -0.56 10.97
CA ASN A 312 17.23 -1.69 11.37
C ASN A 312 17.77 -2.55 10.21
N TRP A 313 17.13 -2.53 9.03
CA TRP A 313 17.51 -3.33 7.87
C TRP A 313 17.47 -2.54 6.55
N GLY A 314 17.52 -1.20 6.64
CA GLY A 314 17.37 -0.26 5.53
C GLY A 314 16.08 0.57 5.60
N ASN A 315 15.74 1.22 4.49
CA ASN A 315 14.66 2.21 4.42
C ASN A 315 13.24 1.62 4.39
N VAL A 316 13.10 0.29 4.34
CA VAL A 316 11.79 -0.37 4.31
C VAL A 316 11.17 -0.34 5.70
N ALA A 317 9.92 0.12 5.80
CA ALA A 317 9.18 0.18 7.05
C ALA A 317 8.37 -1.10 7.28
N MET A 318 8.36 -1.58 8.53
CA MET A 318 7.43 -2.60 9.01
C MET A 318 6.15 -1.92 9.50
N THR A 319 4.98 -2.39 9.05
CA THR A 319 3.68 -1.92 9.53
C THR A 319 3.52 -2.19 11.03
N ALA A 320 2.78 -1.33 11.73
CA ALA A 320 2.44 -1.51 13.13
C ALA A 320 1.23 -2.46 13.29
N HIS A 321 1.23 -3.27 14.33
CA HIS A 321 0.12 -4.15 14.71
C HIS A 321 -0.41 -3.73 16.10
N PRO A 322 -0.94 -2.51 16.28
CA PRO A 322 -1.32 -1.97 17.59
C PRO A 322 -2.46 -2.73 18.26
N ASP A 323 -3.25 -3.48 17.48
CA ASP A 323 -4.36 -4.31 17.94
C ASP A 323 -3.92 -5.71 18.39
N LEU A 324 -2.64 -6.07 18.24
CA LEU A 324 -2.09 -7.37 18.65
C LEU A 324 -1.81 -7.39 20.17
N PRO A 325 -2.30 -8.38 20.94
CA PRO A 325 -1.99 -8.50 22.36
C PRO A 325 -0.48 -8.67 22.63
N GLU A 326 0.01 -8.05 23.71
CA GLU A 326 1.43 -8.07 24.07
C GLU A 326 1.96 -9.49 24.34
N ASP A 327 1.21 -10.31 25.06
CA ASP A 327 1.54 -11.72 25.33
C ASP A 327 1.65 -12.56 24.03
N ASP A 328 0.90 -12.19 22.98
CA ASP A 328 0.97 -12.87 21.69
C ASP A 328 2.17 -12.37 20.88
N ALA A 329 2.45 -11.06 20.90
CA ALA A 329 3.66 -10.50 20.29
C ALA A 329 4.96 -11.04 20.93
N ILE A 330 4.96 -11.28 22.25
CA ILE A 330 6.04 -11.92 23.02
C ILE A 330 6.28 -13.35 22.52
N GLU A 331 5.23 -14.15 22.40
CA GLU A 331 5.33 -15.50 21.86
C GLU A 331 5.90 -15.50 20.44
N MET A 332 5.39 -14.63 19.56
CA MET A 332 5.88 -14.46 18.18
C MET A 332 7.38 -14.12 18.13
N ALA A 333 7.82 -13.16 18.95
CA ALA A 333 9.23 -12.79 19.04
C ALA A 333 10.13 -13.92 19.59
N SER A 334 9.63 -14.68 20.57
CA SER A 334 10.29 -15.85 21.15
C SER A 334 10.55 -16.93 20.10
N TYR A 335 9.52 -17.24 19.29
CA TYR A 335 9.69 -18.14 18.15
C TYR A 335 10.76 -17.64 17.18
N ILE A 336 10.70 -16.37 16.74
CA ILE A 336 11.64 -15.82 15.75
C ILE A 336 13.09 -16.03 16.20
N LEU A 337 13.41 -15.67 17.45
CA LEU A 337 14.76 -15.77 17.99
C LEU A 337 15.24 -17.21 18.18
N SER A 338 14.33 -18.16 18.40
CA SER A 338 14.67 -19.59 18.51
C SER A 338 15.28 -20.20 17.24
N LEU A 339 15.12 -19.56 16.08
CA LEU A 339 15.49 -20.09 14.77
C LEU A 339 17.00 -20.13 14.47
N ASP A 340 17.87 -19.45 15.24
CA ASP A 340 19.33 -19.46 14.96
C ASP A 340 20.03 -20.79 15.31
N GLY A 341 19.40 -21.66 16.12
CA GLY A 341 19.84 -23.03 16.41
C GLY A 341 21.14 -23.18 17.22
N GLU A 342 22.05 -22.22 17.16
CA GLU A 342 23.22 -22.11 18.04
C GLU A 342 22.87 -21.25 19.27
N GLN A 343 22.66 -21.88 20.43
CA GLN A 343 22.59 -21.16 21.70
C GLN A 343 23.95 -20.49 22.00
N LYS A 344 24.10 -19.24 21.58
CA LYS A 344 25.24 -18.37 21.90
C LYS A 344 25.14 -17.88 23.34
N VAL A 345 25.27 -18.81 24.29
CA VAL A 345 25.37 -18.49 25.72
C VAL A 345 26.64 -17.65 25.94
N LYS A 346 26.43 -16.39 26.29
CA LYS A 346 27.46 -15.48 26.81
C LYS A 346 26.94 -14.78 28.07
N PRO A 347 27.83 -14.29 28.94
CA PRO A 347 27.59 -14.33 30.38
C PRO A 347 26.46 -13.43 30.86
N ASN A 348 25.77 -13.86 31.93
CA ASN A 348 24.83 -13.01 32.67
C ASN A 348 25.57 -11.79 33.23
N VAL A 349 25.32 -10.62 32.63
CA VAL A 349 25.80 -9.32 33.10
C VAL A 349 24.55 -8.44 33.34
N SER A 350 24.09 -8.42 34.59
CA SER A 350 22.99 -7.59 35.15
C SER A 350 22.03 -6.93 34.16
N GLU A 351 20.81 -7.44 34.11
CA GLU A 351 19.70 -7.01 33.24
C GLU A 351 19.10 -5.63 33.61
N LYS A 352 19.41 -5.10 34.81
CA LYS A 352 18.90 -3.79 35.26
C LYS A 352 19.39 -2.64 34.36
N LEU A 353 18.50 -2.15 33.49
CA LEU A 353 18.75 -1.06 32.53
C LEU A 353 19.31 0.21 33.21
N PHE A 354 18.68 0.65 34.29
CA PHE A 354 19.27 1.63 35.22
C PHE A 354 19.78 0.92 36.47
N LEU A 355 21.08 1.06 36.74
CA LEU A 355 21.71 0.61 37.98
C LEU A 355 21.07 1.30 39.20
N GLU A 356 21.05 0.62 40.34
CA GLU A 356 20.39 1.08 41.59
C GLU A 356 21.21 2.12 42.37
N VAL A 357 21.77 3.07 41.65
CA VAL A 357 22.37 4.29 42.18
C VAL A 357 21.33 5.42 42.09
N GLY A 358 21.49 6.45 42.91
CA GLY A 358 20.65 7.65 42.83
C GLY A 358 20.85 8.39 41.51
N SER A 359 19.76 8.92 40.95
CA SER A 359 19.78 9.77 39.76
C SER A 359 20.63 11.02 39.98
N VAL A 360 21.32 11.49 38.94
CA VAL A 360 22.17 12.69 38.95
C VAL A 360 21.60 13.69 37.93
N PRO A 361 20.88 14.73 38.39
CA PRO A 361 20.24 15.70 37.50
C PRO A 361 21.22 16.52 36.66
N PHE A 362 20.83 16.81 35.42
CA PHE A 362 21.54 17.68 34.50
C PHE A 362 21.32 19.14 34.89
N VAL A 363 22.36 19.79 35.42
CA VAL A 363 22.34 21.22 35.77
C VAL A 363 22.79 22.03 34.56
N LEU A 364 21.83 22.68 33.89
CA LEU A 364 22.04 23.43 32.64
C LEU A 364 21.60 24.89 32.79
N ASP A 365 22.39 25.83 32.25
CA ASP A 365 22.09 27.28 32.23
C ASP A 365 21.85 27.76 30.78
N GLN A 366 21.00 28.77 30.62
CA GLN A 366 20.76 29.48 29.35
C GLN A 366 21.89 30.47 29.02
N ASP A 367 22.65 30.90 30.02
CA ASP A 367 23.81 31.78 29.87
C ASP A 367 25.07 31.03 30.30
N ASN A 368 25.67 30.33 29.33
CA ASN A 368 26.86 29.51 29.58
C ASN A 368 28.16 30.32 29.71
N SER A 369 28.11 31.65 29.70
CA SER A 369 29.28 32.49 30.03
C SER A 369 29.70 32.38 31.49
N LYS A 370 28.81 31.87 32.36
CA LYS A 370 29.04 31.65 33.79
C LYS A 370 29.71 30.31 34.13
N ILE A 371 29.92 29.42 33.15
CA ILE A 371 30.59 28.14 33.40
C ILE A 371 32.07 28.41 33.63
N ASP A 372 32.56 28.15 34.85
CA ASP A 372 33.97 28.35 35.19
C ASP A 372 34.85 27.27 34.55
N VAL A 373 35.40 27.62 33.40
CA VAL A 373 36.44 26.89 32.69
C VAL A 373 37.61 27.84 32.46
N GLY A 374 38.56 27.78 33.38
CA GLY A 374 39.82 28.53 33.34
C GLY A 374 40.74 28.14 32.18
N ASP A 375 41.99 28.60 32.25
CA ASP A 375 42.89 28.63 31.10
C ASP A 375 43.85 27.43 30.97
N GLU A 376 43.60 26.30 31.66
CA GLU A 376 44.37 25.06 31.50
C GLU A 376 43.53 23.84 31.04
N ASN A 377 44.21 22.78 30.60
CA ASN A 377 43.75 21.98 29.46
C ASN A 377 42.60 20.97 29.68
N TYR A 378 42.21 20.58 30.90
CA TYR A 378 41.14 19.58 31.13
C TYR A 378 40.47 19.74 32.51
N TYR A 379 39.14 19.80 32.56
CA TYR A 379 38.33 19.94 33.78
C TYR A 379 37.47 18.69 34.05
N PRO A 380 37.15 18.30 35.30
CA PRO A 380 36.33 17.12 35.60
C PRO A 380 34.93 17.15 34.97
N GLY A 381 34.39 15.98 34.66
CA GLY A 381 33.05 15.81 34.06
C GLY A 381 33.00 16.09 32.56
N MET A 382 31.82 15.94 31.97
CA MET A 382 31.55 16.13 30.53
C MET A 382 30.85 17.47 30.27
N ALA A 383 31.21 18.18 29.21
CA ALA A 383 30.43 19.33 28.73
C ALA A 383 29.17 18.84 28.02
N VAL A 384 28.02 19.50 28.21
CA VAL A 384 26.78 19.20 27.46
C VAL A 384 26.19 20.47 26.85
N ASN A 385 25.72 20.36 25.61
CA ASN A 385 24.92 21.37 24.92
C ASN A 385 23.53 20.78 24.62
N ALA A 386 22.45 21.45 25.01
CA ALA A 386 21.08 20.97 24.83
C ALA A 386 20.32 21.82 23.79
N TYR A 387 19.81 21.18 22.75
CA TYR A 387 19.10 21.80 21.63
C TYR A 387 17.67 21.26 21.58
N LYS A 388 16.66 22.13 21.55
CA LYS A 388 15.30 21.73 21.19
C LYS A 388 15.29 21.33 19.70
N CYS A 389 14.47 20.34 19.35
CA CYS A 389 14.56 19.64 18.07
C CYS A 389 13.21 18.99 17.70
N LEU A 390 12.51 19.56 16.73
CA LEU A 390 11.21 19.06 16.23
C LEU A 390 11.31 18.15 14.98
N SER A 391 12.51 17.92 14.46
CA SER A 391 12.76 17.06 13.29
C SER A 391 13.61 15.85 13.68
N THR A 392 13.41 14.72 13.02
CA THR A 392 14.23 13.50 13.21
C THR A 392 15.37 13.37 12.18
N VAL A 393 15.49 14.31 11.25
CA VAL A 393 16.46 14.24 10.15
C VAL A 393 17.80 14.85 10.57
N ASP A 394 18.88 14.08 10.42
CA ASP A 394 20.30 14.48 10.62
C ASP A 394 20.69 14.93 12.05
N LEU A 395 20.34 14.10 13.04
CA LEU A 395 20.59 14.37 14.47
C LEU A 395 22.09 14.43 14.86
N LEU A 396 22.98 13.72 14.16
CA LEU A 396 24.41 13.68 14.49
C LEU A 396 25.15 14.99 14.14
N ASP A 397 24.69 15.69 13.10
CA ASP A 397 25.25 16.95 12.61
C ASP A 397 24.38 18.18 12.94
N TYR A 398 23.27 17.99 13.67
CA TYR A 398 22.33 19.03 14.10
C TYR A 398 23.01 20.31 14.65
N HIS A 399 24.10 20.15 15.40
CA HIS A 399 24.91 21.23 15.97
C HIS A 399 25.57 22.16 14.93
N LYS A 400 25.67 21.76 13.67
CA LYS A 400 26.21 22.55 12.56
C LYS A 400 25.19 23.58 12.05
N LEU A 401 23.90 23.31 12.27
CA LEU A 401 22.77 24.07 11.76
C LEU A 401 22.05 24.87 12.86
N HIS A 402 22.10 24.40 14.11
CA HIS A 402 21.33 24.95 15.23
C HIS A 402 22.19 25.40 16.41
N GLN A 403 21.72 26.41 17.14
CA GLN A 403 22.29 26.85 18.42
C GLN A 403 21.63 26.10 19.58
N PRO A 404 22.36 25.71 20.64
CA PRO A 404 21.75 25.13 21.83
C PRO A 404 21.01 26.19 22.64
N GLN A 405 19.98 25.78 23.39
CA GLN A 405 19.24 26.67 24.29
C GLN A 405 19.85 26.68 25.70
N HIS A 406 20.51 25.60 26.11
CA HIS A 406 21.17 25.49 27.41
C HIS A 406 22.52 24.75 27.29
N SER A 407 23.42 24.95 28.25
CA SER A 407 24.63 24.14 28.40
C SER A 407 24.99 23.91 29.87
N GLY A 408 25.81 22.91 30.17
CA GLY A 408 26.26 22.61 31.53
C GLY A 408 27.40 21.59 31.61
N VAL A 409 27.78 21.21 32.84
CA VAL A 409 28.78 20.16 33.11
C VAL A 409 28.10 18.99 33.80
N LEU A 410 28.27 17.78 33.25
CA LEU A 410 27.76 16.53 33.80
C LEU A 410 28.90 15.77 34.49
N PRO A 411 28.91 15.63 35.84
CA PRO A 411 29.95 14.85 36.52
C PRO A 411 29.85 13.35 36.20
N VAL A 412 28.64 12.85 35.94
CA VAL A 412 28.35 11.56 35.33
C VAL A 412 27.11 11.71 34.44
N VAL A 413 26.93 10.80 33.48
CA VAL A 413 25.68 10.73 32.68
C VAL A 413 24.81 9.65 33.30
N HIS A 414 23.93 10.02 34.23
CA HIS A 414 23.01 9.08 34.90
C HIS A 414 21.73 9.78 35.40
N ALA A 415 20.89 10.24 34.48
CA ALA A 415 19.57 10.79 34.76
C ALA A 415 18.52 9.69 34.56
N ARG A 416 17.92 9.19 35.65
CA ARG A 416 16.98 8.05 35.63
C ARG A 416 15.53 8.43 35.28
N GLU A 417 15.18 9.70 35.41
CA GLU A 417 13.84 10.22 35.13
C GLU A 417 13.91 11.44 34.22
N LYS A 418 12.86 11.67 33.42
CA LYS A 418 12.72 12.81 32.50
C LYS A 418 12.98 14.16 33.17
N LYS A 419 12.53 14.33 34.42
CA LYS A 419 12.73 15.55 35.23
C LYS A 419 14.20 15.86 35.51
N ASP A 420 15.04 14.82 35.52
CA ASP A 420 16.47 14.90 35.82
C ASP A 420 17.30 15.25 34.58
N LEU A 421 16.69 15.36 33.39
CA LEU A 421 17.34 15.88 32.17
C LEU A 421 17.46 17.41 32.16
N GLY A 422 16.94 18.08 33.19
CA GLY A 422 17.06 19.53 33.40
C GLY A 422 15.88 20.33 32.83
N PRO A 423 16.10 21.58 32.37
CA PRO A 423 15.04 22.50 31.97
C PRO A 423 14.39 22.17 30.60
N LEU A 424 15.02 21.31 29.79
CA LEU A 424 14.44 20.79 28.55
C LEU A 424 14.20 19.29 28.72
N GLN A 425 12.97 18.86 28.51
CA GLN A 425 12.51 17.51 28.87
C GLN A 425 11.84 16.77 27.71
N GLU A 426 11.48 17.48 26.64
CA GLU A 426 10.76 16.93 25.49
C GLU A 426 11.31 17.51 24.20
N MET A 427 11.45 16.65 23.19
CA MET A 427 11.95 17.01 21.87
C MET A 427 13.27 17.79 21.97
N VAL A 428 14.25 17.19 22.67
CA VAL A 428 15.54 17.80 22.99
C VAL A 428 16.70 16.85 22.72
N LEU A 429 17.66 17.33 21.95
CA LEU A 429 18.94 16.71 21.68
C LEU A 429 19.98 17.22 22.69
N PHE A 430 20.61 16.32 23.43
CA PHE A 430 21.78 16.57 24.25
C PHE A 430 23.02 16.10 23.51
N GLU A 431 24.00 17.00 23.38
CA GLU A 431 25.29 16.70 22.80
C GLU A 431 26.36 16.81 23.89
N ILE A 432 26.81 15.66 24.38
CA ILE A 432 27.66 15.51 25.56
C ILE A 432 29.09 15.18 25.09
N HIS A 433 30.05 16.07 25.35
CA HIS A 433 31.42 16.00 24.86
C HIS A 433 32.44 16.03 25.99
N GLY A 434 33.53 15.29 25.82
CA GLY A 434 34.63 15.25 26.77
C GLY A 434 35.66 14.19 26.40
N TYR A 435 36.22 13.55 27.41
CA TYR A 435 37.27 12.56 27.33
C TYR A 435 37.09 11.54 28.46
N ILE A 436 37.45 10.29 28.19
CA ILE A 436 37.51 9.21 29.17
C ILE A 436 38.95 8.73 29.36
N ASP A 437 39.41 8.63 30.60
CA ASP A 437 40.77 8.18 30.97
C ASP A 437 40.70 6.73 31.50
N VAL A 438 40.99 5.75 30.64
CA VAL A 438 40.79 4.33 30.99
C VAL A 438 42.02 3.75 31.69
N PRO A 439 41.86 3.06 32.83
CA PRO A 439 42.99 2.72 33.70
C PRO A 439 43.91 1.61 33.19
N ALA A 440 43.50 0.84 32.17
CA ALA A 440 44.29 -0.25 31.61
C ALA A 440 43.93 -0.52 30.14
N THR A 441 44.90 -1.01 29.36
CA THR A 441 44.63 -1.49 28.00
C THR A 441 43.75 -2.76 28.05
N SER A 442 42.58 -2.72 27.42
CA SER A 442 41.61 -3.82 27.44
C SER A 442 40.50 -3.63 26.39
N ASN A 443 39.70 -4.66 26.16
CA ASN A 443 38.35 -4.44 25.64
C ASN A 443 37.49 -3.83 26.77
N TYR A 444 36.71 -2.82 26.42
CA TYR A 444 35.69 -2.22 27.26
C TYR A 444 34.35 -2.32 26.54
N THR A 445 33.35 -2.86 27.21
CA THR A 445 31.95 -2.80 26.80
C THR A 445 31.33 -1.57 27.44
N PHE A 446 30.86 -0.64 26.62
CA PHE A 446 30.06 0.49 27.06
C PHE A 446 28.58 0.18 26.88
N ARG A 447 27.74 0.76 27.73
CA ARG A 447 26.28 0.65 27.67
C ARG A 447 25.67 2.04 27.77
N LEU A 448 24.83 2.39 26.80
CA LEU A 448 23.90 3.50 26.90
C LEU A 448 22.51 2.92 27.20
N ALA A 449 22.01 3.16 28.40
CA ALA A 449 20.64 2.86 28.76
C ALA A 449 19.83 4.16 28.73
N ASN A 450 18.85 4.27 27.84
CA ASN A 450 18.06 5.48 27.64
C ASN A 450 16.64 5.18 27.15
N TYR A 451 15.79 6.20 27.19
CA TYR A 451 14.60 6.28 26.34
C TYR A 451 15.02 6.85 24.97
N ASP A 452 14.15 6.76 23.96
CA ASP A 452 14.24 7.51 22.71
C ASP A 452 15.39 7.19 21.74
N GLN A 453 16.50 7.94 21.66
CA GLN A 453 17.61 7.65 20.72
C GLN A 453 18.98 8.10 21.23
N SER A 454 20.05 7.32 21.05
CA SER A 454 21.40 7.73 21.43
C SER A 454 22.54 7.17 20.57
N TRP A 455 23.71 7.81 20.63
CA TRP A 455 24.95 7.37 19.98
C TRP A 455 26.16 7.59 20.90
N LEU A 456 27.16 6.72 20.81
CA LEU A 456 28.45 6.82 21.48
C LEU A 456 29.58 6.80 20.45
N PHE A 457 30.48 7.79 20.52
CA PHE A 457 31.72 7.82 19.77
C PHE A 457 32.92 7.89 20.72
N ILE A 458 33.93 7.07 20.46
CA ILE A 458 35.22 7.10 21.16
C ILE A 458 36.33 7.26 20.12
N ASP A 459 37.22 8.24 20.31
CA ASP A 459 38.22 8.70 19.34
C ASP A 459 37.65 8.99 17.93
N GLY A 460 36.39 9.45 17.87
CA GLY A 460 35.68 9.72 16.63
C GLY A 460 35.15 8.48 15.89
N LYS A 461 35.43 7.27 16.38
CA LYS A 461 34.81 6.03 15.90
C LYS A 461 33.49 5.79 16.65
N GLU A 462 32.45 5.44 15.92
CA GLU A 462 31.19 4.99 16.50
C GLU A 462 31.38 3.65 17.25
N VAL A 463 30.86 3.59 18.47
CA VAL A 463 30.89 2.42 19.36
C VAL A 463 29.46 1.94 19.68
N ILE A 464 28.51 2.87 19.78
CA ILE A 464 27.07 2.58 19.90
C ILE A 464 26.31 3.46 18.92
N ASP A 465 25.47 2.83 18.11
CA ASP A 465 24.30 3.44 17.46
C ASP A 465 23.06 2.79 18.10
N TYR A 466 22.24 3.62 18.75
CA TYR A 466 20.94 3.28 19.31
C TYR A 466 19.88 4.28 18.81
N SER A 467 19.80 4.40 17.48
CA SER A 467 18.84 5.23 16.76
C SER A 467 17.44 4.61 16.67
N GLY A 468 16.45 5.47 16.40
CA GLY A 468 15.02 5.12 16.29
C GLY A 468 14.30 5.10 17.64
N TRP A 469 13.16 5.80 17.73
CA TRP A 469 12.41 6.00 18.97
C TRP A 469 12.08 4.70 19.72
N HIS A 470 12.51 4.60 20.99
CA HIS A 470 12.25 3.45 21.85
C HIS A 470 11.82 3.84 23.29
N SER A 471 11.18 2.94 24.03
CA SER A 471 11.01 3.06 25.49
C SER A 471 12.35 2.85 26.22
N LEU A 472 12.39 2.86 27.57
CA LEU A 472 13.63 2.56 28.29
C LEU A 472 14.21 1.23 27.83
N GLY A 473 15.44 1.27 27.31
CA GLY A 473 16.20 0.09 26.91
C GLY A 473 17.69 0.41 26.97
N ALA A 474 18.52 -0.58 26.65
CA ALA A 474 19.96 -0.43 26.69
C ALA A 474 20.61 -0.98 25.41
N LYS A 475 21.66 -0.29 24.95
CA LYS A 475 22.50 -0.72 23.85
C LYS A 475 23.95 -0.76 24.29
N ASP A 476 24.58 -1.90 24.01
CA ASP A 476 25.96 -2.18 24.36
C ASP A 476 26.86 -2.08 23.12
N GLY A 477 28.09 -1.61 23.33
CA GLY A 477 29.13 -1.49 22.30
C GLY A 477 30.51 -1.78 22.88
N GLU A 478 31.21 -2.78 22.33
CA GLU A 478 32.56 -3.16 22.75
C GLU A 478 33.62 -2.49 21.86
N THR A 479 34.66 -1.94 22.49
CA THR A 479 35.84 -1.43 21.77
C THR A 479 37.13 -1.67 22.56
N TYR A 480 38.23 -1.87 21.84
CA TYR A 480 39.56 -2.03 22.43
C TYR A 480 40.21 -0.68 22.67
N LEU A 481 40.51 -0.35 23.93
CA LEU A 481 41.13 0.90 24.34
C LEU A 481 42.52 0.64 24.94
N LYS A 482 43.42 1.61 24.81
CA LYS A 482 44.73 1.59 25.46
C LYS A 482 44.62 2.32 26.80
N GLY A 483 45.44 1.95 27.78
CA GLY A 483 45.48 2.71 29.04
C GLY A 483 45.80 4.19 28.77
N GLY A 484 44.97 5.10 29.31
CA GLY A 484 45.07 6.54 29.11
C GLY A 484 43.82 7.19 28.53
N ARG A 485 43.98 8.42 28.03
CA ARG A 485 42.88 9.30 27.63
C ARG A 485 42.43 9.12 26.18
N HIS A 486 41.13 8.97 26.02
CA HIS A 486 40.41 8.87 24.75
C HIS A 486 39.37 9.98 24.63
N ALA A 487 39.11 10.48 23.42
CA ALA A 487 38.04 11.47 23.19
C ALA A 487 36.67 10.78 23.24
N LEU A 488 35.68 11.44 23.85
CA LEU A 488 34.36 10.87 24.12
C LEU A 488 33.25 11.83 23.67
N ARG A 489 32.30 11.34 22.88
CA ARG A 489 31.07 12.06 22.49
C ARG A 489 29.87 11.15 22.63
N ILE A 490 28.84 11.62 23.35
CA ILE A 490 27.51 11.01 23.39
C ILE A 490 26.54 12.00 22.75
N VAL A 491 25.69 11.51 21.86
CA VAL A 491 24.55 12.26 21.31
C VAL A 491 23.29 11.57 21.81
N TYR A 492 22.34 12.30 22.38
CA TYR A 492 21.15 11.74 23.01
C TYR A 492 19.92 12.58 22.68
N MET A 493 18.93 12.01 21.98
CA MET A 493 17.66 12.68 21.69
C MET A 493 16.58 12.14 22.63
N GLN A 494 15.94 13.04 23.37
CA GLN A 494 14.77 12.80 24.22
C GLN A 494 13.50 13.23 23.48
N GLY A 495 12.56 12.30 23.33
CA GLY A 495 11.23 12.50 22.74
C GLY A 495 10.22 13.03 23.76
N SER A 496 8.92 12.94 23.44
CA SER A 496 7.85 13.44 24.31
C SER A 496 7.43 12.47 25.42
N ALA A 497 7.71 11.18 25.31
CA ALA A 497 7.24 10.14 26.26
C ALA A 497 8.40 9.53 27.06
N GLY A 498 8.15 9.21 28.34
CA GLY A 498 9.18 8.70 29.25
C GLY A 498 10.32 9.71 29.48
N GLY A 499 11.51 9.20 29.81
CA GLY A 499 12.77 9.96 29.69
C GLY A 499 13.85 9.61 30.71
N GLY A 500 15.11 9.70 30.27
CA GLY A 500 16.31 9.43 31.07
C GLY A 500 17.43 8.75 30.26
N ILE A 501 18.69 8.92 30.69
CA ILE A 501 19.90 8.33 30.11
C ILE A 501 20.94 7.97 31.18
N SER A 502 21.61 6.83 31.01
CA SER A 502 22.69 6.32 31.85
C SER A 502 23.84 5.76 30.99
N PHE A 503 25.04 6.31 31.16
CA PHE A 503 26.27 5.83 30.54
C PHE A 503 27.04 4.93 31.52
N GLN A 504 27.23 3.69 31.10
CA GLN A 504 27.79 2.62 31.93
C GLN A 504 28.93 1.93 31.18
N TRP A 505 29.80 1.24 31.91
CA TRP A 505 30.87 0.42 31.35
C TRP A 505 31.07 -0.88 32.11
N ALA A 506 31.68 -1.85 31.43
CA ALA A 506 32.26 -3.06 31.98
C ALA A 506 33.57 -3.33 31.24
N LYS A 507 34.64 -3.66 31.96
CA LYS A 507 35.90 -4.11 31.37
C LYS A 507 35.80 -5.60 31.03
N HIS A 508 36.56 -6.06 30.05
CA HIS A 508 36.67 -7.50 29.77
C HIS A 508 37.09 -8.30 31.01
N GLY A 509 36.22 -9.20 31.46
CA GLY A 509 36.37 -9.99 32.70
C GLY A 509 35.53 -9.49 33.88
N ASP A 510 34.87 -8.33 33.77
CA ASP A 510 33.90 -7.85 34.77
C ASP A 510 32.55 -8.59 34.60
N ASN A 511 31.89 -8.87 35.73
CA ASN A 511 30.61 -9.60 35.75
C ASN A 511 29.36 -8.68 35.83
N GLN A 512 29.54 -7.36 35.86
CA GLN A 512 28.45 -6.38 35.97
C GLN A 512 28.87 -5.02 35.39
N PHE A 513 27.91 -4.24 34.91
CA PHE A 513 28.12 -2.84 34.53
C PHE A 513 28.22 -1.93 35.76
N GLY A 514 29.04 -0.88 35.65
CA GLY A 514 29.06 0.26 36.57
C GLY A 514 28.84 1.57 35.84
N ILE A 515 28.33 2.60 36.53
CA ILE A 515 28.29 3.97 35.99
C ILE A 515 29.73 4.44 35.72
N VAL A 516 29.98 5.07 34.58
CA VAL A 516 31.31 5.64 34.28
C VAL A 516 31.57 6.80 35.25
N PRO A 517 32.57 6.72 36.15
CA PRO A 517 32.70 7.65 37.27
C PRO A 517 33.33 8.98 36.84
N ASN A 518 32.99 10.07 37.53
CA ASN A 518 33.57 11.40 37.29
C ASN A 518 35.11 11.42 37.34
N SER A 519 35.73 10.51 38.12
CA SER A 519 37.19 10.38 38.24
C SER A 519 37.90 9.97 36.94
N VAL A 520 37.18 9.46 35.93
CA VAL A 520 37.74 9.17 34.60
C VAL A 520 37.20 10.10 33.51
N LEU A 521 36.31 11.04 33.83
CA LEU A 521 35.67 11.94 32.87
C LEU A 521 36.26 13.35 32.93
N SER A 522 36.55 13.95 31.77
CA SER A 522 36.99 15.35 31.69
C SER A 522 36.55 16.06 30.41
N HIS A 523 36.53 17.39 30.41
CA HIS A 523 36.12 18.24 29.29
C HIS A 523 37.00 19.49 29.16
N GLN A 524 36.72 20.29 28.12
CA GLN A 524 37.44 21.50 27.75
C GLN A 524 36.47 22.61 27.35
N LYS A 525 36.87 23.86 27.60
CA LYS A 525 36.15 25.10 27.19
C LYS A 525 35.66 25.08 25.74
N ARG A 526 36.44 24.52 24.82
CA ARG A 526 36.11 24.42 23.37
C ARG A 526 34.91 23.52 23.03
N GLN A 527 34.39 22.75 23.98
CA GLN A 527 33.24 21.86 23.78
C GLN A 527 31.90 22.55 24.10
N PHE A 528 31.93 23.75 24.67
CA PHE A 528 30.75 24.61 24.84
C PHE A 528 30.47 25.44 23.58
N ARG A 529 29.20 25.54 23.20
CA ARG A 529 28.72 26.42 22.13
C ARG A 529 27.87 27.54 22.73
N LYS A 530 28.01 28.77 22.21
CA LYS A 530 27.17 29.90 22.64
C LYS A 530 25.67 29.54 22.51
N THR A 531 24.91 29.78 23.57
CA THR A 531 23.48 29.51 23.66
C THR A 531 22.61 30.59 22.99
N GLY A 532 21.40 30.21 22.56
CA GLY A 532 20.43 31.09 21.88
C GLY A 532 19.01 30.48 21.80
N PRO A 533 18.00 31.25 21.34
CA PRO A 533 16.60 30.82 21.27
C PRO A 533 16.39 29.64 20.29
N TYR A 534 15.30 28.88 20.48
CA TYR A 534 14.96 27.75 19.61
C TYR A 534 14.34 28.22 18.28
N VAL A 535 14.70 27.50 17.21
CA VAL A 535 14.31 27.75 15.82
C VAL A 535 14.09 26.37 15.14
N PRO A 536 12.92 26.09 14.52
CA PRO A 536 12.63 24.78 13.93
C PRO A 536 13.52 24.40 12.74
N PRO A 537 13.88 23.11 12.56
CA PRO A 537 14.57 22.64 11.37
C PRO A 537 13.67 22.60 10.13
N LYS A 538 14.32 22.81 8.99
CA LYS A 538 13.75 22.64 7.65
C LYS A 538 13.16 21.23 7.48
N GLY A 539 11.91 21.13 6.99
CA GLY A 539 11.29 19.85 6.64
C GLY A 539 10.38 19.22 7.70
N THR A 540 9.99 19.91 8.77
CA THR A 540 8.87 19.50 9.66
C THR A 540 7.48 19.69 9.03
N TYR A 541 7.43 20.01 7.74
CA TYR A 541 6.23 20.34 6.97
C TYR A 541 6.23 19.52 5.68
N ALA A 542 5.05 19.19 5.14
CA ALA A 542 4.93 18.33 3.96
C ALA A 542 5.56 19.00 2.73
N THR A 543 6.80 18.60 2.41
CA THR A 543 7.59 19.15 1.29
C THR A 543 7.15 18.60 -0.06
N LEU A 544 6.50 17.43 -0.08
CA LEU A 544 5.96 16.80 -1.29
C LEU A 544 4.47 17.16 -1.43
N ARG A 545 4.14 17.86 -2.53
CA ARG A 545 2.75 18.17 -2.91
C ARG A 545 2.16 16.99 -3.72
N PRO A 546 0.89 16.63 -3.52
CA PRO A 546 0.17 15.66 -4.36
C PRO A 546 0.29 15.97 -5.85
N GLY A 547 0.74 15.01 -6.65
CA GLY A 547 1.01 15.16 -8.08
C GLY A 547 2.36 15.83 -8.42
N PHE A 548 3.17 16.18 -7.42
CA PHE A 548 4.48 16.81 -7.55
C PHE A 548 5.50 16.12 -6.64
N GLY A 549 5.72 14.83 -6.87
CA GLY A 549 6.52 13.93 -6.03
C GLY A 549 5.72 13.27 -4.91
N GLY A 550 4.59 13.86 -4.49
CA GLY A 550 3.63 13.25 -3.57
C GLY A 550 2.52 12.49 -4.28
N ILE A 551 1.95 11.47 -3.63
CA ILE A 551 0.77 10.75 -4.12
C ILE A 551 -0.42 11.73 -4.19
N LEU A 552 -1.21 11.65 -5.29
CA LEU A 552 -2.51 12.33 -5.40
C LEU A 552 -3.41 11.96 -4.21
N GLN A 553 -4.36 12.82 -3.82
CA GLN A 553 -5.27 12.55 -2.70
C GLN A 553 -6.72 12.38 -3.15
N ASP A 554 -7.17 13.17 -4.12
CA ASP A 554 -8.57 13.19 -4.57
C ASP A 554 -8.82 12.41 -5.87
N ILE A 555 -10.11 12.32 -6.24
CA ILE A 555 -10.57 11.80 -7.53
C ILE A 555 -10.20 12.76 -8.66
N HIS A 556 -9.82 12.24 -9.83
CA HIS A 556 -9.50 13.06 -11.00
C HIS A 556 -10.68 13.98 -11.39
N PRO A 557 -10.51 15.33 -11.49
CA PRO A 557 -11.65 16.27 -11.59
C PRO A 557 -12.59 16.08 -12.81
N SER A 558 -12.11 15.46 -13.89
CA SER A 558 -12.93 15.05 -15.05
C SER A 558 -13.88 13.87 -14.80
N PHE A 559 -13.93 13.32 -13.60
CA PHE A 559 -14.79 12.18 -13.25
C PHE A 559 -15.61 12.45 -11.99
N ASP A 560 -16.88 12.05 -12.03
CA ASP A 560 -17.76 12.02 -10.87
C ASP A 560 -17.78 10.59 -10.29
N LEU A 561 -17.66 10.47 -8.97
CA LEU A 561 -17.61 9.19 -8.23
C LEU A 561 -19.00 8.80 -7.70
N ALA A 562 -19.37 7.53 -7.86
CA ALA A 562 -20.57 6.93 -7.28
C ALA A 562 -20.26 5.58 -6.60
N GLN A 563 -21.07 5.20 -5.60
CA GLN A 563 -21.05 3.88 -4.98
C GLN A 563 -21.87 2.89 -5.80
N VAL A 564 -21.35 1.67 -5.99
CA VAL A 564 -22.02 0.58 -6.74
C VAL A 564 -22.40 -0.59 -5.81
N ARG A 565 -22.28 -0.39 -4.49
CA ARG A 565 -22.65 -1.36 -3.46
C ARG A 565 -23.52 -0.71 -2.36
N PRO A 566 -24.49 -1.44 -1.78
CA PRO A 566 -25.08 -1.04 -0.51
C PRO A 566 -24.05 -1.20 0.63
N ALA A 567 -24.23 -0.48 1.75
CA ALA A 567 -23.30 -0.53 2.88
C ALA A 567 -23.17 -1.93 3.53
N SER A 568 -24.18 -2.78 3.38
CA SER A 568 -24.19 -4.18 3.82
C SER A 568 -23.34 -5.12 2.95
N PHE A 569 -22.94 -4.69 1.75
CA PHE A 569 -22.12 -5.47 0.84
C PHE A 569 -20.68 -4.93 0.84
N GLN A 570 -19.72 -5.83 1.13
CA GLN A 570 -18.32 -5.50 1.38
C GLN A 570 -17.39 -6.36 0.50
N PRO A 571 -17.50 -6.27 -0.85
CA PRO A 571 -16.84 -7.19 -1.76
C PRO A 571 -15.33 -6.98 -1.86
N ARG A 572 -14.55 -8.05 -1.68
CA ARG A 572 -13.14 -8.11 -2.10
C ARG A 572 -13.09 -8.51 -3.57
N VAL A 573 -13.19 -7.55 -4.48
CA VAL A 573 -13.47 -7.82 -5.90
C VAL A 573 -12.32 -8.59 -6.55
N GLY A 574 -12.58 -9.86 -6.91
CA GLY A 574 -11.66 -10.74 -7.63
C GLY A 574 -11.82 -10.68 -9.15
N GLY A 575 -13.00 -10.27 -9.62
CA GLY A 575 -13.34 -10.08 -11.02
C GLY A 575 -14.73 -9.47 -11.17
N MET A 576 -14.99 -8.77 -12.27
CA MET A 576 -16.32 -8.23 -12.58
C MET A 576 -16.55 -8.06 -14.08
N ASP A 577 -17.79 -8.32 -14.53
CA ASP A 577 -18.24 -8.14 -15.92
C ASP A 577 -19.77 -7.99 -15.98
N PHE A 578 -20.35 -7.72 -17.15
CA PHE A 578 -21.79 -7.42 -17.30
C PHE A 578 -22.58 -8.52 -18.00
N LEU A 579 -23.79 -8.80 -17.48
CA LEU A 579 -24.79 -9.58 -18.21
C LEU A 579 -25.33 -8.79 -19.41
N PRO A 580 -25.88 -9.46 -20.44
CA PRO A 580 -26.48 -8.78 -21.61
C PRO A 580 -27.64 -7.84 -21.28
N ASP A 581 -28.27 -7.98 -20.11
CA ASP A 581 -29.33 -7.11 -19.60
C ASP A 581 -28.81 -5.85 -18.87
N GLY A 582 -27.49 -5.72 -18.71
CA GLY A 582 -26.83 -4.59 -18.05
C GLY A 582 -26.63 -4.74 -16.54
N ARG A 583 -26.99 -5.89 -15.94
CA ARG A 583 -26.64 -6.20 -14.54
C ARG A 583 -25.16 -6.54 -14.39
N LEU A 584 -24.59 -6.23 -13.23
CA LEU A 584 -23.17 -6.41 -12.93
C LEU A 584 -22.96 -7.75 -12.23
N VAL A 585 -22.08 -8.59 -12.76
CA VAL A 585 -21.62 -9.84 -12.14
C VAL A 585 -20.29 -9.58 -11.43
N VAL A 586 -20.13 -10.06 -10.20
CA VAL A 586 -18.91 -9.90 -9.39
C VAL A 586 -18.53 -11.21 -8.73
N CYS A 587 -17.31 -11.69 -8.91
CA CYS A 587 -16.73 -12.72 -8.06
C CYS A 587 -15.82 -12.08 -6.99
N THR A 588 -15.77 -12.66 -5.78
CA THR A 588 -14.95 -12.11 -4.69
C THR A 588 -13.93 -13.09 -4.14
N TRP A 589 -12.77 -12.54 -3.77
CA TRP A 589 -11.68 -13.28 -3.12
C TRP A 589 -11.96 -13.36 -1.61
N ASP A 590 -12.94 -14.19 -1.27
CA ASP A 590 -13.43 -14.42 0.09
C ASP A 590 -13.54 -15.94 0.38
N SER A 591 -13.69 -16.30 1.66
CA SER A 591 -13.68 -17.68 2.17
C SER A 591 -14.62 -18.68 1.48
N VAL A 592 -15.72 -18.21 0.90
CA VAL A 592 -16.73 -19.05 0.24
C VAL A 592 -16.68 -18.97 -1.29
N GLY A 593 -15.70 -18.26 -1.87
CA GLY A 593 -15.54 -18.03 -3.32
C GLY A 593 -16.86 -17.72 -4.05
N PRO A 594 -17.60 -16.68 -3.65
CA PRO A 594 -18.94 -16.42 -4.17
C PRO A 594 -18.93 -15.69 -5.51
N VAL A 595 -20.03 -15.82 -6.24
CA VAL A 595 -20.40 -14.94 -7.37
C VAL A 595 -21.74 -14.28 -7.07
N TYR A 596 -21.82 -12.98 -7.32
CA TYR A 596 -22.98 -12.14 -7.10
C TYR A 596 -23.45 -11.49 -8.40
N VAL A 597 -24.76 -11.25 -8.51
CA VAL A 597 -25.37 -10.35 -9.49
C VAL A 597 -25.91 -9.13 -8.75
N LEU A 598 -25.62 -7.95 -9.29
CA LEU A 598 -26.02 -6.66 -8.75
C LEU A 598 -26.88 -5.90 -9.77
N ASP A 599 -27.89 -5.19 -9.28
CA ASP A 599 -28.78 -4.34 -10.07
C ASP A 599 -29.21 -3.08 -9.30
N GLY A 600 -29.70 -2.06 -9.99
CA GLY A 600 -30.20 -0.79 -9.43
C GLY A 600 -29.14 0.28 -9.20
N PHE A 601 -27.85 -0.03 -9.39
CA PHE A 601 -26.73 0.92 -9.24
C PHE A 601 -26.78 2.11 -10.20
N GLN A 602 -27.46 1.95 -11.34
CA GLN A 602 -27.65 3.00 -12.34
C GLN A 602 -28.46 4.19 -11.79
N THR A 603 -29.21 4.00 -10.70
CA THR A 603 -29.96 5.05 -10.01
C THR A 603 -29.09 6.05 -9.23
N GLY A 604 -27.83 5.73 -8.96
CA GLY A 604 -26.93 6.51 -8.10
C GLY A 604 -27.25 6.46 -6.60
N ASP A 605 -28.29 5.72 -6.20
CA ASP A 605 -28.73 5.56 -4.81
C ASP A 605 -28.34 4.17 -4.30
N SER A 606 -27.29 4.10 -3.47
CA SER A 606 -26.77 2.84 -2.93
C SER A 606 -27.78 2.05 -2.10
N THR A 607 -28.87 2.67 -1.64
CA THR A 607 -29.93 1.98 -0.87
C THR A 607 -30.90 1.19 -1.76
N LYS A 608 -30.91 1.45 -3.07
CA LYS A 608 -31.72 0.74 -4.07
C LYS A 608 -31.00 -0.43 -4.73
N ILE A 609 -29.71 -0.60 -4.45
CA ILE A 609 -28.90 -1.65 -5.07
C ILE A 609 -29.28 -3.00 -4.47
N THR A 610 -29.70 -3.92 -5.33
CA THR A 610 -29.93 -5.32 -4.96
C THR A 610 -28.67 -6.13 -5.19
N VAL A 611 -28.44 -7.13 -4.35
CA VAL A 611 -27.28 -8.04 -4.44
C VAL A 611 -27.80 -9.45 -4.22
N LYS A 612 -27.70 -10.32 -5.24
CA LYS A 612 -28.06 -11.73 -5.17
C LYS A 612 -26.81 -12.59 -5.31
N ARG A 613 -26.55 -13.49 -4.36
CA ARG A 613 -25.50 -14.51 -4.51
C ARG A 613 -26.06 -15.62 -5.40
N ILE A 614 -25.39 -15.86 -6.53
CA ILE A 614 -25.81 -16.88 -7.51
C ILE A 614 -24.95 -18.14 -7.41
N ALA A 615 -23.68 -18.02 -7.00
CA ALA A 615 -22.74 -19.14 -6.89
C ALA A 615 -21.83 -19.02 -5.66
N GLN A 616 -21.20 -20.14 -5.28
CA GLN A 616 -20.27 -20.27 -4.15
C GLN A 616 -19.47 -21.59 -4.25
N GLY A 617 -18.43 -21.75 -3.44
CA GLY A 617 -17.58 -22.94 -3.41
C GLY A 617 -16.43 -22.94 -4.41
N LEU A 618 -16.09 -21.79 -4.99
CA LEU A 618 -14.94 -21.61 -5.89
C LEU A 618 -13.65 -21.36 -5.11
N ALA A 619 -12.51 -21.82 -5.62
CA ALA A 619 -11.20 -21.74 -4.98
C ALA A 619 -10.41 -20.49 -5.43
N GLU A 620 -10.50 -19.41 -4.65
CA GLU A 620 -9.84 -18.12 -4.92
C GLU A 620 -10.17 -17.56 -6.33
N PRO A 621 -11.46 -17.25 -6.64
CA PRO A 621 -11.85 -16.75 -7.96
C PRO A 621 -11.29 -15.33 -8.19
N LEU A 622 -10.39 -15.21 -9.17
CA LEU A 622 -9.60 -14.01 -9.45
C LEU A 622 -9.72 -13.56 -10.93
N GLY A 623 -10.78 -14.03 -11.60
CA GLY A 623 -11.21 -13.51 -12.90
C GLY A 623 -12.60 -14.01 -13.28
N ILE A 624 -13.37 -13.19 -13.98
CA ILE A 624 -14.71 -13.53 -14.49
C ILE A 624 -14.93 -12.83 -15.84
N LYS A 625 -15.60 -13.50 -16.78
CA LYS A 625 -16.16 -12.87 -17.99
C LYS A 625 -17.51 -13.47 -18.33
N VAL A 626 -18.35 -12.67 -18.95
CA VAL A 626 -19.62 -13.06 -19.55
C VAL A 626 -19.43 -13.17 -21.06
N VAL A 627 -19.60 -14.36 -21.62
CA VAL A 627 -19.45 -14.62 -23.06
C VAL A 627 -20.70 -15.32 -23.56
N ASP A 628 -21.33 -14.79 -24.60
CA ASP A 628 -22.60 -15.27 -25.15
C ASP A 628 -23.71 -15.41 -24.07
N GLY A 629 -23.68 -14.54 -23.06
CA GLY A 629 -24.59 -14.56 -21.91
C GLY A 629 -24.30 -15.65 -20.86
N GLN A 630 -23.21 -16.40 -21.00
CA GLN A 630 -22.76 -17.44 -20.06
C GLN A 630 -21.63 -16.91 -19.18
N ILE A 631 -21.61 -17.30 -17.90
CA ILE A 631 -20.63 -16.83 -16.91
C ILE A 631 -19.45 -17.82 -16.83
N TYR A 632 -18.24 -17.30 -17.01
CA TYR A 632 -16.99 -18.06 -16.88
C TYR A 632 -16.13 -17.47 -15.78
N VAL A 633 -15.67 -18.29 -14.83
CA VAL A 633 -14.83 -17.86 -13.71
C VAL A 633 -13.47 -18.55 -13.78
N LEU A 634 -12.40 -17.75 -13.80
CA LEU A 634 -11.04 -18.24 -13.61
C LEU A 634 -10.75 -18.30 -12.11
N GLN A 635 -10.52 -19.52 -11.62
CA GLN A 635 -10.08 -19.79 -10.26
C GLN A 635 -8.66 -20.39 -10.28
N LYS A 636 -8.03 -20.53 -9.12
CA LYS A 636 -6.59 -20.89 -8.97
C LYS A 636 -6.13 -22.12 -9.79
N GLN A 637 -7.05 -23.05 -10.05
CA GLN A 637 -6.76 -24.41 -10.51
C GLN A 637 -7.50 -24.82 -11.79
N GLU A 638 -8.58 -24.12 -12.16
CA GLU A 638 -9.38 -24.41 -13.36
C GLU A 638 -10.12 -23.16 -13.87
N LEU A 639 -10.58 -23.22 -15.11
CA LEU A 639 -11.60 -22.34 -15.68
C LEU A 639 -12.96 -23.05 -15.59
N THR A 640 -13.97 -22.39 -15.01
CA THR A 640 -15.29 -22.99 -14.76
C THR A 640 -16.37 -22.19 -15.46
N ARG A 641 -17.29 -22.87 -16.15
CA ARG A 641 -18.56 -22.29 -16.62
C ARG A 641 -19.64 -22.53 -15.58
N LEU A 642 -20.37 -21.49 -15.22
CA LEU A 642 -21.50 -21.55 -14.30
C LEU A 642 -22.79 -21.63 -15.11
N ILE A 643 -23.65 -22.60 -14.80
CA ILE A 643 -24.87 -22.91 -15.54
C ILE A 643 -26.05 -22.95 -14.56
N ASP A 644 -27.10 -22.20 -14.90
CA ASP A 644 -28.45 -22.25 -14.34
C ASP A 644 -29.32 -23.04 -15.34
N HIS A 645 -29.95 -24.12 -14.89
CA HIS A 645 -30.75 -25.01 -15.74
C HIS A 645 -32.25 -24.73 -15.67
N ASP A 646 -32.76 -24.08 -14.61
CA ASP A 646 -34.20 -23.87 -14.39
C ASP A 646 -34.67 -22.40 -14.48
N GLY A 647 -33.74 -21.46 -14.49
CA GLY A 647 -33.97 -20.03 -14.66
C GLY A 647 -34.26 -19.28 -13.36
N ASP A 648 -34.02 -19.87 -12.18
CA ASP A 648 -34.17 -19.19 -10.88
C ASP A 648 -32.99 -18.25 -10.52
N GLU A 649 -31.96 -18.18 -11.38
CA GLU A 649 -30.70 -17.45 -11.24
C GLU A 649 -29.78 -17.93 -10.10
N LEU A 650 -29.96 -19.15 -9.59
CA LEU A 650 -28.95 -19.88 -8.82
C LEU A 650 -28.19 -20.82 -9.76
N ILE A 651 -26.93 -21.09 -9.43
CA ILE A 651 -26.09 -21.96 -10.27
C ILE A 651 -26.23 -23.42 -9.84
N ASP A 652 -26.84 -24.22 -10.71
CA ASP A 652 -26.99 -25.67 -10.57
C ASP A 652 -25.70 -26.43 -10.90
N GLU A 653 -25.01 -26.04 -11.98
CA GLU A 653 -23.86 -26.77 -12.51
C GLU A 653 -22.59 -25.90 -12.62
N TYR A 654 -21.50 -26.45 -12.09
CA TYR A 654 -20.16 -25.85 -12.03
C TYR A 654 -19.24 -26.64 -12.97
N GLN A 655 -19.40 -26.42 -14.27
CA GLN A 655 -18.74 -27.20 -15.30
C GLN A 655 -17.27 -26.80 -15.49
N THR A 656 -16.36 -27.74 -15.34
CA THR A 656 -14.93 -27.52 -15.62
C THR A 656 -14.72 -27.43 -17.14
N VAL A 657 -14.15 -26.31 -17.61
CA VAL A 657 -13.84 -26.04 -19.03
C VAL A 657 -12.40 -26.42 -19.35
N CYS A 658 -11.47 -26.11 -18.45
CA CYS A 658 -10.04 -26.41 -18.61
C CYS A 658 -9.35 -26.39 -17.24
N ASP A 659 -8.56 -27.41 -16.95
CA ASP A 659 -7.63 -27.47 -15.81
C ASP A 659 -6.23 -27.98 -16.24
N ASP A 660 -5.86 -27.88 -17.52
CA ASP A 660 -4.64 -28.52 -18.07
C ASP A 660 -3.29 -27.85 -17.69
N TRP A 661 -3.24 -26.95 -16.70
CA TRP A 661 -1.99 -26.35 -16.20
C TRP A 661 -1.51 -26.93 -14.87
N THR A 662 -0.20 -27.08 -14.72
CA THR A 662 0.39 -27.53 -13.44
C THR A 662 0.10 -26.56 -12.28
N VAL A 663 -0.27 -27.13 -11.13
CA VAL A 663 -0.64 -26.42 -9.90
C VAL A 663 -0.03 -27.11 -8.68
N THR A 664 0.46 -26.32 -7.72
CA THR A 664 0.91 -26.81 -6.41
C THR A 664 0.02 -26.29 -5.27
N ALA A 665 0.31 -26.72 -4.06
CA ALA A 665 -0.37 -26.26 -2.85
C ALA A 665 0.03 -24.84 -2.38
N ASN A 666 0.84 -24.11 -3.14
CA ASN A 666 1.33 -22.80 -2.73
C ASN A 666 0.20 -21.75 -2.70
N PHE A 667 0.08 -21.03 -1.59
CA PHE A 667 -0.96 -20.01 -1.39
C PHE A 667 -0.97 -18.90 -2.45
N HIS A 668 0.16 -18.61 -3.09
CA HIS A 668 0.33 -17.46 -3.98
C HIS A 668 0.38 -17.83 -5.48
N GLU A 669 0.19 -19.10 -5.83
CA GLU A 669 0.05 -19.56 -7.22
C GLU A 669 -1.33 -19.20 -7.82
N PHE A 670 -1.67 -17.91 -7.80
CA PHE A 670 -2.93 -17.38 -8.33
C PHE A 670 -3.05 -17.58 -9.84
N ALA A 671 -4.30 -17.64 -10.32
CA ALA A 671 -4.64 -17.48 -11.73
C ALA A 671 -5.40 -16.16 -11.87
N PHE A 672 -4.76 -15.15 -12.46
CA PHE A 672 -5.32 -13.82 -12.62
C PHE A 672 -5.94 -13.65 -14.00
N GLY A 673 -7.07 -12.95 -14.07
CA GLY A 673 -7.80 -12.79 -15.32
C GLY A 673 -9.15 -12.14 -15.10
N LEU A 674 -10.15 -12.39 -15.95
CA LEU A 674 -10.14 -13.24 -17.15
C LEU A 674 -10.33 -12.32 -18.35
N GLU A 675 -9.73 -12.60 -19.51
CA GLU A 675 -10.09 -11.91 -20.75
C GLU A 675 -10.62 -12.85 -21.82
N TYR A 676 -11.39 -12.35 -22.78
CA TYR A 676 -11.92 -13.14 -23.89
C TYR A 676 -11.72 -12.44 -25.23
N LYS A 677 -11.10 -13.14 -26.19
CA LYS A 677 -10.85 -12.63 -27.54
C LYS A 677 -10.75 -13.77 -28.56
N ASP A 678 -11.35 -13.58 -29.74
CA ASP A 678 -11.25 -14.48 -30.90
C ASP A 678 -11.57 -15.97 -30.65
N GLY A 679 -12.49 -16.28 -29.72
CA GLY A 679 -12.85 -17.65 -29.34
C GLY A 679 -12.03 -18.25 -28.19
N TYR A 680 -11.11 -17.49 -27.61
CA TYR A 680 -10.24 -17.94 -26.53
C TYR A 680 -10.35 -17.05 -25.29
N PHE A 681 -10.25 -17.68 -24.14
CA PHE A 681 -10.01 -17.02 -22.87
C PHE A 681 -8.52 -16.82 -22.62
N TYR A 682 -8.15 -15.77 -21.89
CA TYR A 682 -6.78 -15.43 -21.54
C TYR A 682 -6.65 -15.14 -20.05
N GLY A 683 -5.61 -15.72 -19.43
CA GLY A 683 -5.26 -15.54 -18.03
C GLY A 683 -3.75 -15.45 -17.82
N ALA A 684 -3.32 -15.10 -16.62
CA ALA A 684 -1.92 -15.05 -16.25
C ALA A 684 -1.67 -15.84 -14.96
N LEU A 685 -0.74 -16.80 -15.00
CA LEU A 685 -0.46 -17.73 -13.91
C LEU A 685 0.71 -17.22 -13.07
N ALA A 686 0.47 -16.91 -11.80
CA ALA A 686 1.49 -16.42 -10.88
C ALA A 686 2.44 -17.52 -10.41
N THR A 687 3.71 -17.17 -10.15
CA THR A 687 4.71 -18.06 -9.57
C THR A 687 4.43 -18.37 -8.10
N ALA A 688 4.90 -19.51 -7.61
CA ALA A 688 4.88 -19.83 -6.19
C ALA A 688 5.74 -18.83 -5.41
N ILE A 689 5.22 -18.33 -4.30
CA ILE A 689 5.88 -17.35 -3.42
C ILE A 689 5.99 -17.92 -2.00
N GLN A 690 7.05 -17.58 -1.30
CA GLN A 690 7.24 -17.86 0.12
C GLN A 690 6.58 -16.77 0.97
N PRO A 691 6.06 -17.07 2.18
CA PRO A 691 5.61 -16.04 3.12
C PRO A 691 6.67 -14.94 3.23
N GLY A 692 6.27 -13.67 3.15
CA GLY A 692 7.15 -12.50 3.08
C GLY A 692 7.34 -11.92 1.68
N GLY A 693 7.13 -12.71 0.62
CA GLY A 693 7.20 -12.25 -0.76
C GLY A 693 8.40 -12.77 -1.58
N ALA A 694 9.21 -13.72 -1.11
CA ALA A 694 10.33 -14.27 -1.90
C ALA A 694 9.85 -15.28 -2.93
N GLY A 695 10.53 -15.40 -4.08
CA GLY A 695 10.31 -16.50 -5.01
C GLY A 695 10.40 -17.88 -4.34
N GLY A 696 9.44 -18.75 -4.64
CA GLY A 696 9.42 -20.15 -4.22
C GLY A 696 10.58 -20.94 -4.82
N LYS A 697 11.22 -21.80 -4.02
CA LYS A 697 12.35 -22.65 -4.46
C LYS A 697 11.96 -23.71 -5.49
N ALA A 698 10.73 -24.19 -5.40
CA ALA A 698 10.12 -25.05 -6.40
C ALA A 698 9.03 -24.24 -7.10
N GLN A 699 8.99 -24.33 -8.43
CA GLN A 699 8.00 -23.69 -9.28
C GLN A 699 7.34 -24.76 -10.14
N ALA A 700 6.01 -24.75 -10.24
CA ALA A 700 5.33 -25.54 -11.26
C ALA A 700 5.71 -25.01 -12.66
N PRO A 701 5.99 -25.88 -13.65
CA PRO A 701 6.57 -25.50 -14.94
C PRO A 701 5.66 -24.60 -15.79
N ASP A 702 4.37 -24.50 -15.47
CA ASP A 702 3.40 -23.64 -16.18
C ASP A 702 3.13 -22.29 -15.53
N ARG A 703 3.67 -22.07 -14.33
CA ARG A 703 3.57 -20.77 -13.67
C ARG A 703 4.50 -19.74 -14.34
N GLY A 704 4.25 -18.46 -14.08
CA GLY A 704 4.98 -17.36 -14.71
C GLY A 704 4.68 -17.19 -16.21
N LYS A 705 3.50 -17.65 -16.67
CA LYS A 705 3.08 -17.64 -18.09
C LYS A 705 1.73 -16.96 -18.30
N VAL A 706 1.51 -16.47 -19.52
CA VAL A 706 0.16 -16.16 -20.03
C VAL A 706 -0.43 -17.43 -20.61
N VAL A 707 -1.61 -17.82 -20.14
CA VAL A 707 -2.38 -18.97 -20.61
C VAL A 707 -3.50 -18.49 -21.54
N LYS A 708 -3.72 -19.24 -22.62
CA LYS A 708 -4.81 -19.08 -23.58
C LYS A 708 -5.60 -20.40 -23.61
N ILE A 709 -6.92 -20.32 -23.51
CA ILE A 709 -7.83 -21.47 -23.33
C ILE A 709 -8.94 -21.41 -24.39
N GLY A 710 -9.14 -22.47 -25.17
CA GLY A 710 -10.25 -22.58 -26.13
C GLY A 710 -11.62 -22.63 -25.43
N LYS A 711 -12.56 -21.78 -25.84
CA LYS A 711 -13.89 -21.69 -25.22
C LYS A 711 -14.72 -22.98 -25.37
N ASP A 712 -14.62 -23.63 -26.53
CA ASP A 712 -15.50 -24.73 -26.91
C ASP A 712 -14.90 -26.12 -26.64
N ASP A 713 -13.57 -26.24 -26.55
CA ASP A 713 -12.86 -27.51 -26.38
C ASP A 713 -11.91 -27.59 -25.17
N GLY A 714 -11.71 -26.48 -24.43
CA GLY A 714 -10.83 -26.41 -23.27
C GLY A 714 -9.32 -26.42 -23.60
N SER A 715 -8.94 -26.39 -24.89
CA SER A 715 -7.55 -26.54 -25.33
C SER A 715 -6.63 -25.42 -24.81
N ILE A 716 -5.43 -25.77 -24.36
CA ILE A 716 -4.48 -24.84 -23.73
C ILE A 716 -3.28 -24.49 -24.62
N GLU A 717 -2.91 -23.20 -24.66
CA GLU A 717 -1.67 -22.68 -25.26
C GLU A 717 -1.00 -21.70 -24.27
N PHE A 718 0.32 -21.83 -24.09
CA PHE A 718 1.09 -20.83 -23.33
C PHE A 718 1.69 -19.79 -24.28
N VAL A 719 1.16 -18.58 -24.23
CA VAL A 719 1.46 -17.52 -25.21
C VAL A 719 2.82 -16.87 -24.93
N ALA A 720 3.12 -16.58 -23.67
CA ALA A 720 4.34 -15.89 -23.25
C ALA A 720 4.76 -16.32 -21.83
N GLU A 721 6.02 -16.09 -21.48
CA GLU A 721 6.61 -16.57 -20.22
C GLU A 721 7.54 -15.53 -19.55
N GLY A 722 7.98 -15.81 -18.33
CA GLY A 722 8.87 -14.93 -17.57
C GLY A 722 8.11 -13.82 -16.81
N LEU A 723 6.88 -14.11 -16.38
CA LEU A 723 6.14 -13.30 -15.39
C LEU A 723 6.44 -13.78 -13.96
N ARG A 724 6.04 -13.01 -12.94
CA ARG A 724 6.19 -13.37 -11.53
C ARG A 724 4.88 -13.31 -10.77
N THR A 725 4.28 -12.13 -10.66
CA THR A 725 2.97 -11.94 -10.05
C THR A 725 2.19 -10.99 -10.95
N PRO A 726 1.59 -11.52 -12.02
CA PRO A 726 0.89 -10.74 -13.01
C PRO A 726 -0.56 -10.49 -12.60
N ASN A 727 -0.82 -9.55 -11.68
CA ASN A 727 -2.17 -9.31 -11.14
C ASN A 727 -3.11 -8.62 -12.15
N GLY A 728 -3.49 -9.34 -13.20
CA GLY A 728 -4.44 -8.86 -14.20
C GLY A 728 -3.84 -8.83 -15.59
N ILE A 729 -4.63 -9.37 -16.52
CA ILE A 729 -4.46 -9.28 -17.97
C ILE A 729 -5.71 -8.57 -18.49
N GLY A 730 -5.54 -7.69 -19.47
CA GLY A 730 -6.65 -6.88 -19.98
C GLY A 730 -6.45 -6.44 -21.41
N LEU A 731 -7.55 -6.10 -22.09
CA LEU A 731 -7.54 -5.56 -23.44
C LEU A 731 -7.39 -4.02 -23.41
N ALA A 732 -6.50 -3.48 -24.24
CA ALA A 732 -6.31 -2.04 -24.36
C ALA A 732 -6.06 -1.59 -25.81
N LEU A 733 -4.87 -1.05 -26.12
CA LEU A 733 -4.57 -0.47 -27.44
C LEU A 733 -4.76 -1.47 -28.58
N ASP A 734 -5.47 -1.06 -29.63
CA ASP A 734 -5.77 -1.86 -30.82
C ASP A 734 -6.34 -3.27 -30.48
N ASP A 735 -7.13 -3.38 -29.40
CA ASP A 735 -7.64 -4.61 -28.80
C ASP A 735 -6.55 -5.67 -28.52
N GLN A 736 -5.32 -5.24 -28.27
CA GLN A 736 -4.21 -6.12 -27.88
C GLN A 736 -4.23 -6.40 -26.37
N LEU A 737 -3.67 -7.55 -25.99
CA LEU A 737 -3.55 -7.98 -24.60
C LEU A 737 -2.34 -7.31 -23.90
N PHE A 738 -2.58 -6.80 -22.71
CA PHE A 738 -1.56 -6.22 -21.84
C PHE A 738 -1.58 -6.88 -20.45
N VAL A 739 -0.42 -6.93 -19.80
CA VAL A 739 -0.24 -7.51 -18.46
C VAL A 739 0.54 -6.54 -17.58
N CYS A 740 0.04 -6.32 -16.37
CA CYS A 740 0.79 -5.71 -15.27
C CYS A 740 1.48 -6.82 -14.47
N ASP A 741 2.76 -6.68 -14.15
CA ASP A 741 3.55 -7.69 -13.43
C ASP A 741 4.41 -7.05 -12.34
N ASN A 742 4.31 -7.58 -11.12
CA ASN A 742 4.92 -7.00 -9.92
C ASN A 742 6.44 -7.23 -9.87
N GLN A 743 7.17 -6.32 -9.22
CA GLN A 743 8.60 -6.49 -8.89
C GLN A 743 8.86 -7.74 -8.03
N GLY A 744 10.12 -8.12 -7.92
CA GLY A 744 10.60 -9.12 -6.97
C GLY A 744 11.96 -9.67 -7.39
N ASP A 745 12.22 -10.93 -7.07
CA ASP A 745 13.41 -11.65 -7.55
C ASP A 745 13.49 -11.60 -9.09
N TRP A 746 14.62 -11.13 -9.62
CA TRP A 746 14.90 -10.86 -11.03
C TRP A 746 14.04 -9.78 -11.73
N LEU A 747 13.00 -9.26 -11.08
CA LEU A 747 12.19 -8.15 -11.59
C LEU A 747 12.48 -6.86 -10.81
N PRO A 748 13.28 -5.94 -11.37
CA PRO A 748 13.80 -4.80 -10.60
C PRO A 748 12.75 -3.73 -10.25
N SER A 749 11.63 -3.68 -10.98
CA SER A 749 10.46 -2.85 -10.70
C SER A 749 9.21 -3.47 -11.30
N SER A 750 8.04 -3.03 -10.85
CA SER A 750 6.76 -3.31 -11.50
C SER A 750 6.77 -2.79 -12.94
N LYS A 751 5.98 -3.38 -13.82
CA LYS A 751 6.01 -3.06 -15.26
C LYS A 751 4.69 -3.35 -15.97
N LEU A 752 4.44 -2.63 -17.07
CA LEU A 752 3.37 -2.90 -18.03
C LEU A 752 3.95 -3.54 -19.29
N LEU A 753 3.37 -4.66 -19.71
CA LEU A 753 3.80 -5.46 -20.85
C LEU A 753 2.74 -5.52 -21.93
N HIS A 754 3.16 -5.48 -23.20
CA HIS A 754 2.36 -5.95 -24.33
C HIS A 754 2.59 -7.46 -24.49
N VAL A 755 1.52 -8.25 -24.47
CA VAL A 755 1.59 -9.72 -24.60
C VAL A 755 1.97 -10.10 -26.03
N GLN A 756 3.05 -10.85 -26.19
CA GLN A 756 3.61 -11.24 -27.50
C GLN A 756 3.90 -12.74 -27.51
N SER A 757 3.46 -13.44 -28.57
CA SER A 757 3.68 -14.89 -28.70
C SER A 757 5.17 -15.23 -28.67
N GLY A 758 5.55 -16.18 -27.81
CA GLY A 758 6.92 -16.65 -27.60
C GLY A 758 7.82 -15.75 -26.74
N ALA A 759 7.34 -14.58 -26.31
CA ALA A 759 8.13 -13.60 -25.56
C ALA A 759 8.56 -14.09 -24.17
N PHE A 760 9.67 -13.51 -23.69
CA PHE A 760 10.21 -13.72 -22.35
C PHE A 760 10.36 -12.39 -21.60
N TYR A 761 9.75 -12.29 -20.42
CA TYR A 761 9.62 -11.05 -19.66
C TYR A 761 10.56 -10.91 -18.44
N ASN A 762 11.72 -11.57 -18.46
CA ASN A 762 12.82 -11.39 -17.48
C ASN A 762 12.58 -11.96 -16.05
N SER A 763 11.50 -12.68 -15.77
CA SER A 763 11.43 -13.55 -14.58
C SER A 763 12.20 -14.85 -14.83
N TYR A 764 13.27 -15.07 -14.09
CA TYR A 764 14.04 -16.33 -14.14
C TYR A 764 13.62 -17.34 -13.06
N ALA A 765 12.56 -17.06 -12.28
CA ALA A 765 12.14 -17.89 -11.15
C ALA A 765 11.78 -19.34 -11.56
N VAL A 766 11.06 -19.50 -12.67
CA VAL A 766 10.57 -20.82 -13.15
C VAL A 766 11.62 -21.53 -14.01
N ASN A 767 12.39 -20.79 -14.80
CA ASN A 767 13.46 -21.32 -15.63
C ASN A 767 14.72 -20.43 -15.50
N PRO A 768 15.59 -20.71 -14.50
CA PRO A 768 16.83 -19.95 -14.28
C PRO A 768 17.78 -19.97 -15.48
N ASP A 769 17.67 -20.99 -16.33
CA ASP A 769 18.54 -21.19 -17.47
C ASP A 769 18.01 -20.60 -18.78
N ASN A 770 16.87 -19.92 -18.78
CA ASN A 770 16.28 -19.34 -19.99
C ASN A 770 17.27 -18.43 -20.73
N LYS A 771 17.44 -18.63 -22.04
CA LYS A 771 18.34 -17.85 -22.92
C LYS A 771 17.58 -17.05 -23.98
N LYS A 772 16.25 -16.95 -23.91
CA LYS A 772 15.45 -16.11 -24.82
C LYS A 772 15.81 -14.63 -24.65
N PRO A 773 15.74 -13.82 -25.72
CA PRO A 773 15.93 -12.39 -25.61
C PRO A 773 14.83 -11.78 -24.73
N VAL A 774 15.22 -10.92 -23.80
CA VAL A 774 14.29 -10.20 -22.93
C VAL A 774 13.47 -9.22 -23.74
N THR A 775 12.14 -9.30 -23.60
CA THR A 775 11.22 -8.31 -24.14
C THR A 775 11.07 -7.16 -23.15
N LEU A 776 11.50 -5.96 -23.55
CA LEU A 776 11.43 -4.76 -22.72
C LEU A 776 9.96 -4.34 -22.49
N PRO A 777 9.63 -3.80 -21.30
CA PRO A 777 8.28 -3.35 -21.01
C PRO A 777 7.91 -2.07 -21.75
N LEU A 778 6.60 -1.84 -21.91
CA LEU A 778 6.04 -0.57 -22.41
C LEU A 778 6.40 0.57 -21.44
N VAL A 779 6.12 0.37 -20.14
CA VAL A 779 6.59 1.25 -19.07
C VAL A 779 7.09 0.45 -17.87
N TRP A 780 8.18 0.93 -17.27
CA TRP A 780 8.56 0.60 -15.90
C TRP A 780 7.74 1.45 -14.93
N MET A 781 7.33 0.85 -13.82
CA MET A 781 6.62 1.49 -12.73
C MET A 781 7.54 1.49 -11.50
N PRO A 782 8.18 2.63 -11.18
CA PRO A 782 9.10 2.69 -10.05
C PRO A 782 8.44 2.32 -8.71
N GLN A 783 9.03 1.30 -8.08
CA GLN A 783 8.69 0.83 -6.74
C GLN A 783 8.77 1.96 -5.71
N ASP A 784 7.82 1.95 -4.77
CA ASP A 784 7.66 2.87 -3.64
C ASP A 784 7.39 4.35 -4.04
N GLU A 785 7.40 4.65 -5.34
CA GLU A 785 7.08 5.97 -5.90
C GLU A 785 5.68 5.98 -6.57
N VAL A 786 5.40 5.01 -7.44
CA VAL A 786 4.18 4.99 -8.27
C VAL A 786 3.57 3.60 -8.50
N GLY A 787 4.29 2.49 -8.27
CA GLY A 787 3.69 1.14 -8.40
C GLY A 787 4.48 0.03 -7.72
N ASN A 788 3.75 -0.77 -6.93
CA ASN A 788 4.24 -1.91 -6.13
C ASN A 788 3.41 -3.17 -6.37
N SER A 789 2.12 -3.02 -6.64
CA SER A 789 1.18 -4.08 -7.00
C SER A 789 0.17 -3.52 -8.02
N PRO A 790 0.62 -3.24 -9.26
CA PRO A 790 -0.26 -2.81 -10.35
C PRO A 790 -1.26 -3.92 -10.69
N SER A 791 -2.47 -3.52 -11.04
CA SER A 791 -3.56 -4.44 -11.33
C SER A 791 -4.01 -4.38 -12.79
N GLU A 792 -5.21 -4.89 -13.09
CA GLU A 792 -5.77 -5.06 -14.44
C GLU A 792 -5.65 -3.79 -15.32
N PRO A 793 -4.97 -3.86 -16.48
CA PRO A 793 -4.89 -2.76 -17.43
C PRO A 793 -6.09 -2.75 -18.39
N THR A 794 -6.62 -1.57 -18.69
CA THR A 794 -7.67 -1.39 -19.70
C THR A 794 -7.47 -0.08 -20.47
N TYR A 795 -8.21 0.13 -21.55
CA TYR A 795 -8.16 1.36 -22.34
C TYR A 795 -8.73 2.56 -21.57
N LEU A 796 -8.25 3.75 -21.92
CA LEU A 796 -8.86 5.04 -21.60
C LEU A 796 -9.06 5.77 -22.94
N ASN A 797 -10.32 6.01 -23.29
CA ASN A 797 -10.77 6.57 -24.57
C ASN A 797 -11.86 7.67 -24.39
N VAL A 798 -11.81 8.43 -23.28
CA VAL A 798 -12.79 9.49 -22.96
C VAL A 798 -12.15 10.87 -22.94
N GLY A 799 -12.87 11.89 -23.40
CA GLY A 799 -12.37 13.27 -23.42
C GLY A 799 -11.08 13.41 -24.23
N PRO A 800 -10.06 14.13 -23.72
CA PRO A 800 -8.78 14.29 -24.42
C PRO A 800 -7.92 13.00 -24.39
N TYR A 801 -8.22 12.05 -23.51
CA TYR A 801 -7.45 10.83 -23.30
C TYR A 801 -7.84 9.78 -24.33
N GLN A 802 -7.37 9.95 -25.56
CA GLN A 802 -7.62 9.02 -26.66
C GLN A 802 -6.44 8.07 -26.84
N ASN A 803 -6.71 6.77 -27.00
CA ASN A 803 -5.72 5.71 -27.16
C ASN A 803 -4.66 5.71 -26.05
N GLN A 804 -5.10 5.74 -24.79
CA GLN A 804 -4.25 5.60 -23.62
C GLN A 804 -4.61 4.34 -22.83
N ILE A 805 -3.73 3.92 -21.92
CA ILE A 805 -3.98 2.79 -21.02
C ILE A 805 -4.17 3.33 -19.60
N ILE A 806 -5.09 2.77 -18.84
CA ILE A 806 -5.19 2.93 -17.39
C ILE A 806 -5.04 1.57 -16.71
N TYR A 807 -4.58 1.58 -15.47
CA TYR A 807 -4.55 0.38 -14.63
C TYR A 807 -4.75 0.77 -13.17
N GLY A 808 -5.33 -0.14 -12.39
CA GLY A 808 -5.48 0.02 -10.95
C GLY A 808 -4.17 -0.23 -10.21
N GLU A 809 -4.06 0.19 -8.96
CA GLU A 809 -2.92 -0.12 -8.13
C GLU A 809 -3.42 -0.46 -6.71
N VAL A 810 -2.96 -1.59 -6.16
CA VAL A 810 -3.45 -2.15 -4.89
C VAL A 810 -2.72 -1.58 -3.65
N THR A 811 -1.43 -1.25 -3.76
CA THR A 811 -0.54 -0.91 -2.63
C THR A 811 -0.28 0.60 -2.48
N ASN A 812 0.18 1.25 -3.56
CA ASN A 812 0.21 2.71 -3.73
C ASN A 812 -1.22 3.28 -3.88
N GLY A 813 -2.16 2.46 -4.36
CA GLY A 813 -3.58 2.79 -4.46
C GLY A 813 -3.94 3.60 -5.71
N GLY A 814 -5.24 3.75 -5.94
CA GLY A 814 -5.77 4.61 -7.01
C GLY A 814 -5.63 4.03 -8.42
N ILE A 815 -5.73 4.90 -9.41
CA ILE A 815 -5.61 4.58 -10.84
C ILE A 815 -4.43 5.36 -11.44
N LYS A 816 -3.68 4.70 -12.30
CA LYS A 816 -2.54 5.24 -13.03
C LYS A 816 -2.86 5.29 -14.54
N ARG A 817 -2.25 6.23 -15.27
CA ARG A 817 -2.47 6.46 -16.71
C ARG A 817 -1.16 6.34 -17.47
N VAL A 818 -1.19 5.74 -18.66
CA VAL A 818 -0.04 5.55 -19.54
C VAL A 818 -0.35 6.11 -20.92
N PHE A 819 0.40 7.14 -21.32
CA PHE A 819 0.50 7.54 -22.73
C PHE A 819 1.46 6.59 -23.44
N VAL A 820 1.12 6.16 -24.65
CA VAL A 820 1.89 5.19 -25.43
C VAL A 820 2.23 5.75 -26.80
N GLU A 821 3.46 5.50 -27.25
CA GLU A 821 3.89 5.73 -28.62
C GLU A 821 4.68 4.53 -29.17
N LYS A 822 4.82 4.50 -30.51
CA LYS A 822 5.52 3.43 -31.23
C LYS A 822 6.79 3.97 -31.89
N VAL A 823 7.95 3.63 -31.33
CA VAL A 823 9.25 4.11 -31.79
C VAL A 823 10.06 2.94 -32.36
N ASN A 824 10.43 3.05 -33.64
CA ASN A 824 11.17 2.01 -34.39
C ASN A 824 10.50 0.62 -34.31
N GLY A 825 9.16 0.59 -34.24
CA GLY A 825 8.36 -0.63 -34.14
C GLY A 825 8.07 -1.10 -32.71
N ALA A 826 8.85 -0.68 -31.71
CA ALA A 826 8.64 -1.01 -30.30
C ALA A 826 7.64 -0.04 -29.64
N LEU A 827 6.84 -0.56 -28.69
CA LEU A 827 6.00 0.29 -27.83
C LEU A 827 6.84 0.83 -26.66
N GLN A 828 6.62 2.09 -26.32
CA GLN A 828 7.21 2.78 -25.17
C GLN A 828 6.31 3.96 -24.77
N GLY A 829 6.49 4.56 -23.59
CA GLY A 829 5.53 5.56 -23.14
C GLY A 829 5.85 6.27 -21.83
N ALA A 830 4.91 7.11 -21.40
CA ALA A 830 4.95 7.87 -20.16
C ALA A 830 3.85 7.43 -19.18
N LEU A 831 4.27 7.11 -17.96
CA LEU A 831 3.42 6.81 -16.82
C LEU A 831 3.13 8.09 -16.01
N PHE A 832 1.86 8.30 -15.69
CA PHE A 832 1.34 9.40 -14.88
C PHE A 832 0.52 8.87 -13.68
N ARG A 833 0.50 9.63 -12.59
CA ARG A 833 -0.60 9.51 -11.60
C ARG A 833 -1.88 10.05 -12.25
N PHE A 834 -3.02 9.41 -12.02
CA PHE A 834 -4.29 9.82 -12.64
C PHE A 834 -5.36 10.16 -11.61
N SER A 835 -5.78 9.21 -10.78
CA SER A 835 -6.80 9.42 -9.75
C SER A 835 -6.41 8.74 -8.44
N GLN A 836 -6.60 9.43 -7.31
CA GLN A 836 -6.66 8.80 -5.98
C GLN A 836 -8.12 8.89 -5.49
N GLY A 837 -8.37 9.20 -4.21
CA GLY A 837 -9.71 9.35 -3.62
C GLY A 837 -10.56 8.09 -3.46
N LEU A 838 -10.11 6.94 -4.00
CA LEU A 838 -10.86 5.67 -3.99
C LEU A 838 -10.79 4.95 -2.64
N GLU A 839 -11.86 4.20 -2.31
CA GLU A 839 -12.13 3.69 -0.96
C GLU A 839 -11.24 2.52 -0.49
N ALA A 840 -10.52 1.87 -1.42
CA ALA A 840 -9.61 0.74 -1.17
C ALA A 840 -8.47 0.70 -2.22
N GLY A 841 -7.57 -0.29 -2.12
CA GLY A 841 -6.64 -0.63 -3.19
C GLY A 841 -7.37 -1.20 -4.41
N VAL A 842 -6.97 -0.84 -5.63
CA VAL A 842 -7.75 -1.14 -6.85
C VAL A 842 -7.25 -2.43 -7.50
N ASN A 843 -8.09 -3.45 -7.57
CA ASN A 843 -7.76 -4.77 -8.13
C ASN A 843 -8.23 -4.98 -9.57
N ARG A 844 -9.40 -4.44 -9.91
CA ARG A 844 -10.09 -4.74 -11.17
C ARG A 844 -10.69 -3.46 -11.75
N LEU A 845 -10.70 -3.36 -13.06
CA LEU A 845 -11.24 -2.23 -13.81
C LEU A 845 -12.03 -2.76 -15.00
N THR A 846 -13.30 -2.36 -15.14
CA THR A 846 -14.10 -2.72 -16.31
C THR A 846 -14.97 -1.55 -16.74
N TRP A 847 -15.18 -1.39 -18.05
CA TRP A 847 -16.08 -0.38 -18.60
C TRP A 847 -17.49 -0.96 -18.72
N GLY A 848 -18.47 -0.28 -18.13
CA GLY A 848 -19.87 -0.68 -18.19
C GLY A 848 -20.57 -0.28 -19.49
N PRO A 849 -21.70 -0.92 -19.82
CA PRO A 849 -22.53 -0.55 -20.98
C PRO A 849 -23.14 0.86 -20.85
N ASP A 850 -23.10 1.47 -19.66
CA ASP A 850 -23.47 2.87 -19.41
C ASP A 850 -22.34 3.88 -19.70
N GLY A 851 -21.15 3.40 -20.11
CA GLY A 851 -19.96 4.22 -20.34
C GLY A 851 -19.24 4.65 -19.05
N GLY A 852 -19.61 4.11 -17.88
CA GLY A 852 -18.90 4.30 -16.62
C GLY A 852 -17.72 3.34 -16.47
N LEU A 853 -16.65 3.78 -15.81
CA LEU A 853 -15.55 2.92 -15.39
C LEU A 853 -15.84 2.37 -13.99
N TYR A 854 -16.00 1.06 -13.88
CA TYR A 854 -16.24 0.36 -12.63
C TYR A 854 -14.91 -0.04 -12.01
N VAL A 855 -14.82 0.13 -10.69
CA VAL A 855 -13.58 0.07 -9.91
C VAL A 855 -13.77 -0.91 -8.75
N GLY A 856 -13.09 -2.05 -8.85
CA GLY A 856 -13.15 -3.13 -7.85
C GLY A 856 -12.05 -2.99 -6.82
N GLY A 857 -12.43 -2.88 -5.55
CA GLY A 857 -11.54 -2.70 -4.41
C GLY A 857 -11.19 -4.01 -3.69
N ILE A 858 -9.98 -4.10 -3.14
CA ILE A 858 -9.50 -5.27 -2.38
C ILE A 858 -8.55 -4.85 -1.25
N GLY A 859 -8.42 -5.69 -0.22
CA GLY A 859 -7.45 -5.56 0.86
C GLY A 859 -7.57 -6.68 1.90
N VAL A 860 -6.55 -6.82 2.75
CA VAL A 860 -6.46 -7.82 3.83
C VAL A 860 -5.87 -7.19 5.12
N ALA A 861 -5.33 -7.99 6.05
CA ALA A 861 -4.50 -7.46 7.14
C ALA A 861 -3.32 -6.62 6.60
N GLY A 862 -2.94 -5.57 7.33
CA GLY A 862 -2.00 -4.54 6.87
C GLY A 862 -2.47 -3.66 5.69
N ASN A 863 -3.67 -3.93 5.16
CA ASN A 863 -4.31 -3.32 3.97
C ASN A 863 -3.37 -3.04 2.78
N TRP A 864 -2.29 -3.82 2.65
CA TRP A 864 -1.22 -3.65 1.67
C TRP A 864 -0.69 -2.21 1.51
N GLY A 865 -0.66 -1.41 2.59
CA GLY A 865 -0.18 -0.02 2.57
C GLY A 865 -1.24 1.05 2.26
N GLN A 866 -2.52 0.68 2.18
CA GLN A 866 -3.64 1.61 2.12
C GLN A 866 -4.21 1.87 3.53
N ASP A 867 -3.38 2.42 4.42
CA ASP A 867 -3.76 2.73 5.80
C ASP A 867 -4.97 3.68 5.87
N GLY A 868 -5.88 3.43 6.80
CA GLY A 868 -7.13 4.21 6.96
C GLY A 868 -8.20 3.98 5.88
N LYS A 869 -7.95 3.11 4.89
CA LYS A 869 -8.93 2.74 3.85
C LYS A 869 -9.65 1.42 4.16
N LEU A 870 -10.68 1.13 3.35
CA LEU A 870 -11.41 -0.14 3.41
C LEU A 870 -10.57 -1.29 2.82
N LYS A 871 -10.90 -2.52 3.24
CA LYS A 871 -10.33 -3.78 2.74
C LYS A 871 -11.15 -4.39 1.58
N TYR A 872 -12.09 -3.62 1.05
CA TYR A 872 -13.10 -4.01 0.07
C TYR A 872 -13.61 -2.75 -0.63
N GLY A 873 -14.18 -2.87 -1.82
CA GLY A 873 -14.84 -1.73 -2.45
C GLY A 873 -15.45 -2.02 -3.81
N LEU A 874 -16.42 -1.20 -4.21
CA LEU A 874 -17.03 -1.27 -5.54
C LEU A 874 -17.66 0.08 -5.90
N GLN A 875 -16.99 0.81 -6.78
CA GLN A 875 -17.31 2.20 -7.12
C GLN A 875 -17.39 2.40 -8.64
N ARG A 876 -18.05 3.46 -9.12
CA ARG A 876 -18.08 3.87 -10.53
C ARG A 876 -17.52 5.28 -10.70
N LEU A 877 -16.65 5.47 -11.67
CA LEU A 877 -16.19 6.75 -12.17
C LEU A 877 -16.90 7.07 -13.49
N SER A 878 -17.57 8.22 -13.54
CA SER A 878 -18.36 8.65 -14.71
C SER A 878 -17.70 9.89 -15.31
N TYR A 879 -17.32 9.88 -16.59
CA TYR A 879 -16.66 11.03 -17.22
C TYR A 879 -17.62 12.23 -17.33
N ASN A 880 -17.28 13.35 -16.70
CA ASN A 880 -18.17 14.49 -16.50
C ASN A 880 -17.97 15.63 -17.51
N SER A 881 -17.18 15.40 -18.56
CA SER A 881 -16.84 16.37 -19.63
C SER A 881 -16.08 17.63 -19.18
N LYS A 882 -15.73 17.79 -17.89
CA LYS A 882 -14.83 18.86 -17.44
C LYS A 882 -13.42 18.54 -17.90
N THR A 883 -12.70 19.53 -18.41
CA THR A 883 -11.25 19.38 -18.69
C THR A 883 -10.47 19.64 -17.40
N THR A 884 -9.48 18.81 -17.14
CA THR A 884 -8.48 19.01 -16.08
C THR A 884 -7.17 19.44 -16.74
N PHE A 885 -6.52 20.48 -16.23
CA PHE A 885 -5.20 20.87 -16.73
C PHE A 885 -4.09 19.92 -16.24
N GLU A 886 -3.48 19.18 -17.17
CA GLU A 886 -2.34 18.29 -16.90
C GLU A 886 -1.56 17.96 -18.18
N MET A 887 -0.45 17.22 -18.05
CA MET A 887 0.29 16.63 -19.17
C MET A 887 -0.55 15.53 -19.82
N LEU A 888 -1.05 15.77 -21.04
CA LEU A 888 -1.81 14.81 -21.82
C LEU A 888 -0.92 13.69 -22.37
N ALA A 889 0.23 14.06 -22.94
CA ALA A 889 1.19 13.16 -23.56
C ALA A 889 2.62 13.66 -23.38
N VAL A 890 3.59 12.74 -23.36
CA VAL A 890 5.02 13.06 -23.41
C VAL A 890 5.65 12.18 -24.48
N ARG A 891 6.25 12.79 -25.51
CA ARG A 891 6.80 12.10 -26.68
C ARG A 891 8.32 12.27 -26.77
N ALA A 892 9.04 11.19 -27.05
CA ALA A 892 10.47 11.27 -27.32
C ALA A 892 10.76 11.91 -28.68
N LYS A 893 11.91 12.58 -28.79
CA LYS A 893 12.52 13.04 -30.05
C LYS A 893 14.04 12.80 -29.99
N ALA A 894 14.71 12.81 -31.13
CA ALA A 894 16.15 12.56 -31.23
C ALA A 894 17.03 13.60 -30.46
N ASN A 895 16.46 14.73 -30.06
CA ASN A 895 17.12 15.85 -29.38
C ASN A 895 16.42 16.30 -28.08
N GLY A 896 15.46 15.52 -27.56
CA GLY A 896 14.70 15.95 -26.38
C GLY A 896 13.34 15.29 -26.24
N PHE A 897 12.42 15.99 -25.58
CA PHE A 897 11.05 15.51 -25.32
C PHE A 897 10.02 16.60 -25.58
N GLU A 898 8.89 16.22 -26.15
CA GLU A 898 7.70 17.05 -26.34
C GLU A 898 6.69 16.72 -25.23
N ILE A 899 6.21 17.73 -24.51
CA ILE A 899 5.16 17.60 -23.48
C ILE A 899 3.92 18.34 -24.00
N GLU A 900 2.84 17.60 -24.22
CA GLU A 900 1.54 18.14 -24.61
C GLU A 900 0.64 18.25 -23.37
N PHE A 901 -0.13 19.33 -23.28
CA PHE A 901 -1.07 19.62 -22.20
C PHE A 901 -2.51 19.61 -22.71
N THR A 902 -3.45 19.22 -21.84
CA THR A 902 -4.90 19.20 -22.14
C THR A 902 -5.44 20.58 -22.54
N GLU A 903 -4.94 21.65 -21.92
CA GLU A 903 -5.30 23.04 -22.17
C GLU A 903 -4.09 23.90 -22.57
N PRO A 904 -4.29 25.04 -23.25
CA PRO A 904 -3.22 26.00 -23.49
C PRO A 904 -2.66 26.54 -22.17
N ILE A 905 -1.35 26.73 -22.09
CA ILE A 905 -0.71 27.48 -20.99
C ILE A 905 -1.11 28.96 -21.10
N ALA A 906 -1.48 29.62 -20.00
CA ALA A 906 -1.91 31.03 -20.02
C ALA A 906 -0.85 31.96 -20.63
N GLU A 907 -1.27 32.99 -21.40
CA GLU A 907 -0.36 33.86 -22.16
C GLU A 907 0.65 34.63 -21.29
N ASN A 908 0.27 34.96 -20.06
CA ASN A 908 1.11 35.67 -19.08
C ASN A 908 1.95 34.72 -18.19
N GLU A 909 2.05 33.44 -18.54
CA GLU A 909 3.00 32.49 -17.95
C GLU A 909 4.27 32.43 -18.82
N TRP A 910 5.42 32.68 -18.18
CA TRP A 910 6.72 32.57 -18.82
C TRP A 910 7.46 31.32 -18.35
N LEU A 911 7.91 30.50 -19.30
CA LEU A 911 8.61 29.24 -19.04
C LEU A 911 10.12 29.38 -19.24
N SER A 912 10.88 28.68 -18.41
CA SER A 912 12.34 28.55 -18.48
C SER A 912 12.77 27.12 -18.15
N ALA A 913 14.07 26.82 -18.25
CA ALA A 913 14.62 25.53 -17.86
C ALA A 913 14.42 25.25 -16.36
N GLU A 914 14.28 26.28 -15.52
CA GLU A 914 14.07 26.13 -14.08
C GLU A 914 12.67 25.61 -13.73
N ASN A 915 11.70 25.66 -14.66
CA ASN A 915 10.39 25.03 -14.45
C ASN A 915 10.46 23.50 -14.41
N PHE A 916 11.50 22.88 -14.98
CA PHE A 916 11.57 21.44 -15.22
C PHE A 916 12.81 20.80 -14.60
N LEU A 917 12.59 19.86 -13.68
CA LEU A 917 13.61 18.91 -13.24
C LEU A 917 13.49 17.65 -14.08
N VAL A 918 14.57 17.26 -14.76
CA VAL A 918 14.65 16.02 -15.53
C VAL A 918 15.76 15.14 -14.95
N LYS A 919 15.46 13.87 -14.69
CA LYS A 919 16.41 12.85 -14.25
C LYS A 919 16.30 11.62 -15.15
N HIS A 920 17.34 10.81 -15.21
CA HIS A 920 17.22 9.46 -15.80
C HIS A 920 18.00 8.42 -15.01
N TRP A 921 17.62 7.15 -15.14
CA TRP A 921 18.30 5.97 -14.59
C TRP A 921 17.95 4.74 -15.41
N TYR A 922 18.67 3.63 -15.23
CA TYR A 922 18.27 2.31 -15.71
C TYR A 922 18.10 1.34 -14.53
N TYR A 923 17.53 0.17 -14.81
CA TYR A 923 17.36 -0.90 -13.84
C TYR A 923 18.31 -2.06 -14.10
N GLU A 924 18.86 -2.63 -13.03
CA GLU A 924 19.66 -3.84 -13.07
C GLU A 924 18.85 -4.98 -12.43
N ALA A 925 18.62 -6.06 -13.19
CA ALA A 925 17.95 -7.25 -12.69
C ALA A 925 18.90 -8.06 -11.80
N THR A 926 18.46 -8.43 -10.60
CA THR A 926 19.27 -9.18 -9.62
C THR A 926 18.43 -10.28 -8.98
N PRO A 927 19.02 -11.35 -8.41
CA PRO A 927 18.28 -12.36 -7.64
C PRO A 927 17.70 -11.84 -6.31
N ALA A 928 18.04 -10.62 -5.88
CA ALA A 928 17.40 -10.01 -4.71
C ALA A 928 15.97 -9.55 -5.05
N TYR A 929 15.15 -9.37 -4.02
CA TYR A 929 13.80 -8.83 -4.20
C TYR A 929 13.86 -7.35 -4.63
N GLY A 930 13.34 -7.05 -5.82
CA GLY A 930 13.45 -5.74 -6.45
C GLY A 930 14.86 -5.48 -6.99
N GLY A 931 15.09 -4.27 -7.51
CA GLY A 931 16.37 -3.94 -8.12
C GLY A 931 16.75 -2.47 -7.99
N PRO A 932 18.06 -2.17 -7.86
CA PRO A 932 18.54 -0.81 -7.69
C PRO A 932 18.32 0.02 -8.95
N LYS A 933 17.94 1.29 -8.77
CA LYS A 933 18.11 2.33 -9.79
C LYS A 933 19.61 2.59 -9.98
N LYS A 934 20.12 2.47 -11.20
CA LYS A 934 21.54 2.63 -11.56
C LYS A 934 21.72 3.77 -12.55
N GLY A 935 22.90 4.40 -12.52
CA GLY A 935 23.25 5.49 -13.45
C GLY A 935 22.37 6.73 -13.31
N THR A 936 21.88 7.03 -12.10
CA THR A 936 21.00 8.18 -11.83
C THR A 936 21.74 9.50 -12.06
N GLU A 937 21.30 10.27 -13.05
CA GLU A 937 21.88 11.58 -13.41
C GLU A 937 20.76 12.62 -13.60
N VAL A 938 21.04 13.89 -13.32
CA VAL A 938 20.16 15.02 -13.68
C VAL A 938 20.48 15.43 -15.12
N LEU A 939 19.47 15.47 -15.98
CA LEU A 939 19.59 15.88 -17.36
C LEU A 939 19.36 17.38 -17.50
N LYS A 940 20.30 18.07 -18.17
CA LYS A 940 20.20 19.51 -18.41
C LYS A 940 19.24 19.81 -19.56
N VAL A 941 18.15 20.52 -19.27
CA VAL A 941 17.33 21.19 -20.29
C VAL A 941 18.18 22.34 -20.86
N LYS A 942 18.48 22.27 -22.16
CA LYS A 942 19.32 23.24 -22.87
C LYS A 942 18.53 24.44 -23.37
N SER A 943 17.35 24.19 -23.91
CA SER A 943 16.41 25.21 -24.40
C SER A 943 14.98 24.68 -24.38
N LEU A 944 14.00 25.57 -24.51
CA LEU A 944 12.58 25.23 -24.56
C LEU A 944 11.94 25.89 -25.77
N THR A 945 11.02 25.19 -26.42
CA THR A 945 10.17 25.73 -27.49
C THR A 945 8.72 25.56 -27.06
N LEU A 946 7.94 26.65 -27.09
CA LEU A 946 6.50 26.62 -26.83
C LEU A 946 5.76 26.69 -28.18
N SER A 947 4.74 25.85 -28.37
CA SER A 947 3.91 25.86 -29.58
C SER A 947 3.06 27.14 -29.70
N PRO A 948 2.64 27.54 -30.92
CA PRO A 948 1.81 28.73 -31.12
C PRO A 948 0.46 28.68 -30.39
N ASP A 949 -0.13 27.49 -30.24
CA ASP A 949 -1.37 27.26 -29.47
C ASP A 949 -1.13 27.11 -27.95
N ARG A 950 0.13 27.22 -27.50
CA ARG A 950 0.59 27.09 -26.12
C ARG A 950 0.22 25.76 -25.43
N LYS A 951 -0.19 24.74 -26.18
CA LYS A 951 -0.49 23.40 -25.64
C LYS A 951 0.73 22.49 -25.55
N THR A 952 1.83 22.81 -26.21
CA THR A 952 2.97 21.90 -26.34
C THR A 952 4.28 22.59 -25.99
N VAL A 953 5.07 21.97 -25.12
CA VAL A 953 6.41 22.41 -24.72
C VAL A 953 7.43 21.36 -25.16
N PHE A 954 8.30 21.70 -26.11
CA PHE A 954 9.46 20.88 -26.41
C PHE A 954 10.67 21.30 -25.55
N LEU A 955 11.25 20.33 -24.84
CA LEU A 955 12.46 20.46 -24.04
C LEU A 955 13.64 19.90 -24.83
N GLU A 956 14.59 20.75 -25.24
CA GLU A 956 15.84 20.29 -25.85
C GLU A 956 16.75 19.71 -24.74
N ILE A 957 17.06 18.42 -24.81
CA ILE A 957 17.80 17.70 -23.77
C ILE A 957 18.96 16.91 -24.38
N THR A 958 20.15 17.10 -23.83
CA THR A 958 21.37 16.40 -24.23
C THR A 958 21.66 15.20 -23.31
N GLY A 959 22.18 14.10 -23.86
CA GLY A 959 22.62 12.95 -23.07
C GLY A 959 21.59 11.85 -22.86
N LEU A 960 20.53 11.81 -23.68
CA LEU A 960 19.54 10.72 -23.69
C LEU A 960 20.22 9.37 -23.96
N LYS A 961 19.84 8.35 -23.19
CA LYS A 961 20.32 6.97 -23.29
C LYS A 961 19.12 6.04 -23.53
N LYS A 962 19.28 5.02 -24.39
CA LYS A 962 18.27 3.96 -24.56
C LYS A 962 18.21 3.08 -23.31
N GLU A 963 17.06 2.44 -23.08
CA GLU A 963 16.80 1.51 -21.97
C GLU A 963 16.83 2.17 -20.58
N TYR A 964 16.68 3.50 -20.54
CA TYR A 964 16.56 4.29 -19.32
C TYR A 964 15.10 4.71 -19.08
N VAL A 965 14.74 4.88 -17.81
CA VAL A 965 13.57 5.67 -17.39
C VAL A 965 14.00 7.12 -17.26
N VAL A 966 13.24 8.04 -17.86
CA VAL A 966 13.40 9.48 -17.77
C VAL A 966 12.25 10.05 -16.93
N TYR A 967 12.56 10.62 -15.79
CA TYR A 967 11.61 11.25 -14.88
C TYR A 967 11.55 12.76 -15.13
N PHE A 968 10.34 13.30 -15.18
CA PHE A 968 10.06 14.72 -15.30
C PHE A 968 9.29 15.19 -14.07
N LEU A 969 9.68 16.34 -13.53
CA LEU A 969 8.90 17.08 -12.54
C LEU A 969 8.82 18.56 -12.93
N ILE A 970 7.61 19.09 -13.06
CA ILE A 970 7.34 20.51 -13.24
C ILE A 970 7.45 21.19 -11.86
N GLN A 971 8.69 21.43 -11.43
CA GLN A 971 9.03 21.96 -10.10
C GLN A 971 8.66 23.44 -9.89
N LYS A 972 8.35 24.17 -10.97
CA LYS A 972 7.67 25.47 -10.90
C LYS A 972 6.45 25.41 -11.83
N PRO A 973 5.26 25.05 -11.33
CA PRO A 973 4.05 24.96 -12.13
C PRO A 973 3.56 26.33 -12.59
N PHE A 974 2.83 26.30 -13.70
CA PHE A 974 2.17 27.42 -14.37
C PHE A 974 0.67 27.11 -14.47
N LEU A 975 -0.15 28.11 -14.84
CA LEU A 975 -1.60 27.93 -15.02
C LEU A 975 -1.99 27.71 -16.49
N SER A 976 -3.15 27.07 -16.69
CA SER A 976 -3.82 27.06 -18.00
C SER A 976 -4.40 28.43 -18.34
N ALA A 977 -4.76 28.63 -19.61
CA ALA A 977 -5.45 29.82 -20.11
C ALA A 977 -6.82 30.05 -19.43
N THR A 978 -7.43 29.03 -18.82
CA THR A 978 -8.65 29.17 -18.00
C THR A 978 -8.35 29.39 -16.51
N GLY A 979 -7.08 29.54 -16.13
CA GLY A 979 -6.65 29.77 -14.75
C GLY A 979 -6.53 28.51 -13.88
N GLN A 980 -6.57 27.31 -14.46
CA GLN A 980 -6.43 26.07 -13.69
C GLN A 980 -4.98 25.79 -13.30
N SER A 981 -4.78 25.22 -12.11
CA SER A 981 -3.50 24.65 -11.70
C SER A 981 -3.32 23.26 -12.31
N LEU A 982 -2.08 22.87 -12.59
CA LEU A 982 -1.74 21.49 -12.95
C LEU A 982 -2.20 20.50 -11.85
N TRP A 983 -2.96 19.48 -12.27
CA TRP A 983 -3.41 18.37 -11.43
C TRP A 983 -2.26 17.41 -11.07
N ASN A 984 -1.51 17.00 -12.09
CA ASN A 984 -0.31 16.18 -11.96
C ASN A 984 0.84 16.82 -12.75
N GLY A 985 1.96 17.07 -12.08
CA GLY A 985 3.16 17.71 -12.60
C GLY A 985 4.36 16.79 -12.78
N GLU A 986 4.21 15.48 -12.53
CA GLU A 986 5.28 14.49 -12.68
C GLU A 986 4.95 13.34 -13.65
N CYS A 987 5.96 12.75 -14.28
CA CYS A 987 5.80 11.50 -15.04
C CYS A 987 7.10 10.71 -15.16
N TRP A 988 6.97 9.42 -15.48
CA TRP A 988 8.08 8.50 -15.74
C TRP A 988 7.97 7.96 -17.17
N TYR A 989 8.87 8.39 -18.05
CA TYR A 989 8.94 7.93 -19.43
C TYR A 989 9.93 6.77 -19.57
N THR A 990 9.54 5.65 -20.16
CA THR A 990 10.45 4.53 -20.45
C THR A 990 11.03 4.67 -21.86
N LEU A 991 12.32 4.96 -21.99
CA LEU A 991 12.99 5.27 -23.27
C LEU A 991 13.69 4.03 -23.86
N ASN A 992 12.93 3.04 -24.31
CA ASN A 992 13.47 1.84 -24.96
C ASN A 992 14.26 2.18 -26.24
N ASN A 993 13.72 3.08 -27.07
CA ASN A 993 14.33 3.57 -28.29
C ASN A 993 14.29 5.10 -28.38
N ILE A 994 15.37 5.69 -28.89
CA ILE A 994 15.40 7.10 -29.29
C ILE A 994 14.91 7.18 -30.76
N PRO A 995 13.91 8.01 -31.09
CA PRO A 995 13.48 8.26 -32.46
C PRO A 995 14.58 8.87 -33.33
N SER A 996 14.45 8.77 -34.65
CA SER A 996 15.36 9.43 -35.61
C SER A 996 15.01 10.91 -35.86
N GLU A 997 13.75 11.29 -35.67
CA GLU A 997 13.26 12.66 -35.90
C GLU A 997 13.71 13.61 -34.79
N LYS A 998 14.27 14.77 -35.16
CA LYS A 998 14.51 15.90 -34.25
C LYS A 998 13.32 16.85 -34.29
N ALA A 999 12.89 17.35 -33.13
CA ALA A 999 11.98 18.49 -33.09
C ALA A 999 12.71 19.78 -33.50
N GLU A 1000 11.95 20.69 -34.10
CA GLU A 1000 12.40 22.06 -34.37
C GLU A 1000 12.65 22.80 -33.05
N VAL A 1001 13.78 23.50 -32.96
CA VAL A 1001 14.15 24.28 -31.77
C VAL A 1001 13.98 25.76 -32.08
N LYS A 1002 12.95 26.37 -31.48
CA LYS A 1002 12.71 27.82 -31.44
C LYS A 1002 12.80 28.26 -29.98
N PRO A 1003 14.01 28.55 -29.46
CA PRO A 1003 14.19 28.87 -28.06
C PRO A 1003 13.30 30.03 -27.62
N LEU A 1004 12.61 29.87 -26.49
CA LEU A 1004 12.09 31.01 -25.75
C LEU A 1004 13.24 31.98 -25.46
N GLY A 1005 12.92 33.28 -25.51
CA GLY A 1005 13.89 34.35 -25.24
C GLY A 1005 14.40 34.37 -23.79
N PRO A 1006 15.14 35.41 -23.40
CA PRO A 1006 15.31 35.69 -21.97
C PRO A 1006 13.93 35.97 -21.33
N PRO A 1007 13.74 35.68 -20.03
CA PRO A 1007 12.54 36.11 -19.31
C PRO A 1007 12.38 37.63 -19.37
N PRO A 1008 11.14 38.16 -19.29
CA PRO A 1008 10.89 39.59 -19.23
C PRO A 1008 11.72 40.28 -18.14
N ALA A 1009 12.24 41.47 -18.44
CA ALA A 1009 13.00 42.24 -17.46
C ALA A 1009 12.12 42.59 -16.24
N PRO A 1010 12.68 42.59 -15.00
CA PRO A 1010 11.91 42.95 -13.82
C PRO A 1010 11.25 44.34 -13.95
N ASN A 1011 10.04 44.47 -13.42
CA ASN A 1011 9.19 45.66 -13.47
C ASN A 1011 8.82 46.09 -14.89
N THR A 1012 8.58 45.12 -15.79
CA THR A 1012 8.03 45.37 -17.13
C THR A 1012 6.78 44.54 -17.39
N LEU A 1013 5.91 45.03 -18.28
CA LEU A 1013 4.76 44.30 -18.80
C LEU A 1013 5.04 43.87 -20.24
N SER A 1014 4.83 42.59 -20.53
CA SER A 1014 4.74 42.05 -21.88
C SER A 1014 3.52 42.61 -22.62
N GLU A 1015 3.49 42.52 -23.96
CA GLU A 1015 2.33 42.96 -24.75
C GLU A 1015 1.06 42.17 -24.41
N ALA A 1016 1.19 40.87 -24.09
CA ALA A 1016 0.06 40.05 -23.62
C ALA A 1016 -0.45 40.52 -22.25
N GLU A 1017 0.44 40.86 -21.30
CA GLU A 1017 0.03 41.45 -20.02
C GLU A 1017 -0.69 42.80 -20.21
N LYS A 1018 -0.17 43.69 -21.06
CA LYS A 1018 -0.83 44.97 -21.39
C LYS A 1018 -2.21 44.75 -22.02
N ALA A 1019 -2.31 43.86 -23.00
CA ALA A 1019 -3.56 43.53 -23.68
C ALA A 1019 -4.60 42.91 -22.71
N ALA A 1020 -4.14 42.12 -21.75
CA ALA A 1020 -4.97 41.54 -20.70
C ALA A 1020 -5.27 42.50 -19.53
N GLY A 1021 -4.88 43.79 -19.62
CA GLY A 1021 -5.22 44.82 -18.63
C GLY A 1021 -4.35 44.86 -17.37
N TRP A 1022 -3.17 44.23 -17.39
CA TRP A 1022 -2.23 44.33 -16.27
C TRP A 1022 -1.60 45.73 -16.19
N GLN A 1023 -1.33 46.15 -14.96
CA GLN A 1023 -0.71 47.42 -14.60
C GLN A 1023 0.50 47.16 -13.69
N LEU A 1024 1.54 48.00 -13.77
CA LEU A 1024 2.63 48.01 -12.79
C LEU A 1024 2.18 48.81 -11.58
N LEU A 1025 2.24 48.20 -10.39
CA LEU A 1025 2.19 48.93 -9.12
C LEU A 1025 3.58 49.42 -8.70
N PHE A 1026 4.65 48.96 -9.35
CA PHE A 1026 6.01 49.45 -9.12
C PHE A 1026 6.80 49.48 -10.44
N ASP A 1027 7.42 50.63 -10.73
CA ASP A 1027 8.14 50.94 -11.97
C ASP A 1027 9.63 50.55 -11.94
N GLY A 1028 10.13 50.04 -10.81
CA GLY A 1028 11.55 49.74 -10.59
C GLY A 1028 12.41 50.94 -10.14
N GLN A 1029 11.85 52.14 -10.07
CA GLN A 1029 12.57 53.42 -10.00
C GLN A 1029 12.08 54.37 -8.89
N SER A 1030 10.80 54.33 -8.54
CA SER A 1030 10.17 55.28 -7.61
C SER A 1030 9.13 54.60 -6.70
N THR A 1031 8.74 55.30 -5.63
CA THR A 1031 7.63 54.89 -4.75
C THR A 1031 6.27 55.45 -5.20
N ALA A 1032 6.15 55.91 -6.46
CA ALA A 1032 4.90 56.41 -7.01
C ALA A 1032 3.83 55.30 -7.05
N GLY A 1033 2.56 55.65 -6.83
CA GLY A 1033 1.49 54.67 -6.65
C GLY A 1033 1.34 54.15 -5.21
N TRP A 1034 2.23 54.57 -4.29
CA TRP A 1034 2.21 54.17 -2.88
C TRP A 1034 2.30 55.35 -1.91
N HIS A 1035 1.51 55.28 -0.85
CA HIS A 1035 1.62 56.14 0.32
C HIS A 1035 1.70 55.33 1.60
N ARG A 1036 2.29 55.87 2.66
CA ARG A 1036 2.18 55.26 4.00
C ARG A 1036 0.73 55.37 4.46
N PHE A 1037 0.20 54.34 5.10
CA PHE A 1037 -1.15 54.36 5.67
C PHE A 1037 -1.42 55.64 6.47
N LYS A 1038 -2.54 56.32 6.18
CA LYS A 1038 -2.93 57.65 6.68
C LYS A 1038 -1.92 58.78 6.42
N ALA A 1039 -1.22 58.76 5.29
CA ALA A 1039 -0.33 59.84 4.85
C ALA A 1039 -0.40 60.07 3.33
N GLU A 1040 0.13 61.21 2.86
CA GLU A 1040 0.14 61.57 1.43
C GLU A 1040 1.28 60.93 0.61
N LYS A 1041 2.27 60.31 1.28
CA LYS A 1041 3.52 59.82 0.66
C LYS A 1041 4.02 58.57 1.36
N ALA A 1042 4.78 57.74 0.64
CA ALA A 1042 5.49 56.60 1.23
C ALA A 1042 6.43 57.05 2.36
N GLY A 1043 6.65 56.17 3.34
CA GLY A 1043 7.60 56.41 4.42
C GLY A 1043 9.03 56.59 3.88
N ALA A 1044 9.83 57.47 4.48
CA ALA A 1044 11.21 57.74 4.04
C ALA A 1044 12.17 56.55 4.16
N ALA A 1045 11.78 55.49 4.87
CA ALA A 1045 12.50 54.22 4.92
C ALA A 1045 12.18 53.28 3.72
N TRP A 1046 11.03 53.45 3.07
CA TRP A 1046 10.71 52.74 1.83
C TRP A 1046 11.43 53.38 0.65
N LYS A 1047 12.24 52.58 -0.05
CA LYS A 1047 13.16 53.07 -1.10
C LYS A 1047 13.05 52.23 -2.35
N ALA A 1048 13.05 52.90 -3.50
CA ALA A 1048 13.26 52.27 -4.79
C ALA A 1048 14.76 52.28 -5.11
N LYS A 1049 15.37 51.11 -5.32
CA LYS A 1049 16.79 50.96 -5.68
C LYS A 1049 17.04 49.64 -6.38
N ASP A 1050 17.92 49.64 -7.37
CA ASP A 1050 18.40 48.44 -8.08
C ASP A 1050 17.25 47.56 -8.64
N GLY A 1051 16.15 48.21 -9.07
CA GLY A 1051 14.95 47.53 -9.57
C GLY A 1051 14.06 46.90 -8.48
N THR A 1052 14.24 47.28 -7.21
CA THR A 1052 13.49 46.76 -6.05
C THR A 1052 12.88 47.89 -5.22
N LEU A 1053 11.68 47.66 -4.69
CA LEU A 1053 11.06 48.45 -3.64
C LEU A 1053 11.40 47.77 -2.32
N TYR A 1054 12.14 48.43 -1.43
CA TYR A 1054 12.62 47.79 -0.20
C TYR A 1054 12.49 48.67 1.03
N LEU A 1055 12.37 48.03 2.18
CA LEU A 1055 12.28 48.66 3.49
C LEU A 1055 13.67 48.76 4.11
N ASP A 1056 14.16 49.99 4.31
CA ASP A 1056 15.47 50.25 4.89
C ASP A 1056 15.43 50.27 6.42
N ASN A 1057 15.82 49.16 7.04
CA ASN A 1057 15.82 49.01 8.50
C ASN A 1057 17.09 49.56 9.19
N SER A 1058 17.95 50.31 8.50
CA SER A 1058 19.23 50.79 9.05
C SER A 1058 19.11 51.81 10.19
N LYS A 1059 17.90 52.34 10.45
CA LYS A 1059 17.61 53.26 11.55
C LYS A 1059 16.35 52.81 12.26
N LYS A 1060 16.50 52.33 13.50
CA LYS A 1060 15.38 51.99 14.39
C LYS A 1060 15.38 52.88 15.63
N ASP A 1061 14.18 53.24 16.11
CA ASP A 1061 13.95 53.88 17.40
C ASP A 1061 12.79 53.14 18.11
N GLY A 1062 12.97 52.81 19.38
CA GLY A 1062 12.03 51.94 20.12
C GLY A 1062 11.78 50.56 19.48
N GLY A 1063 12.62 50.11 18.55
CA GLY A 1063 12.42 48.91 17.74
C GLY A 1063 11.69 49.12 16.40
N GLN A 1064 11.02 50.26 16.20
CA GLN A 1064 10.35 50.63 14.95
C GLN A 1064 11.31 51.32 13.97
N ILE A 1065 11.09 51.17 12.66
CA ILE A 1065 11.92 51.85 11.65
C ILE A 1065 11.59 53.34 11.58
N VAL A 1066 12.63 54.18 11.69
CA VAL A 1066 12.49 55.64 11.66
C VAL A 1066 12.08 56.09 10.26
N GLY A 1067 10.82 56.52 10.12
CA GLY A 1067 10.25 56.88 8.82
C GLY A 1067 9.72 55.68 8.02
N GLY A 1068 9.50 54.54 8.66
CA GLY A 1068 8.78 53.40 8.10
C GLY A 1068 7.26 53.51 8.23
N GLY A 1069 6.62 52.41 8.60
CA GLY A 1069 5.18 52.15 8.60
C GLY A 1069 4.69 51.54 7.29
N ASP A 1070 3.56 50.82 7.35
CA ASP A 1070 2.96 50.13 6.21
C ASP A 1070 2.68 51.09 5.05
N ILE A 1071 2.95 50.64 3.82
CA ILE A 1071 2.59 51.37 2.61
C ILE A 1071 1.39 50.70 1.93
N VAL A 1072 0.51 51.51 1.35
CA VAL A 1072 -0.71 51.11 0.67
C VAL A 1072 -0.78 51.70 -0.73
N THR A 1073 -1.49 51.04 -1.64
CA THR A 1073 -1.70 51.51 -3.03
C THR A 1073 -2.60 52.75 -3.09
N ASP A 1074 -2.28 53.69 -3.98
CA ASP A 1074 -3.08 54.90 -4.24
C ASP A 1074 -4.53 54.58 -4.69
N SER A 1075 -4.74 53.41 -5.31
CA SER A 1075 -6.04 52.89 -5.76
C SER A 1075 -6.59 51.77 -4.86
N GLU A 1076 -7.92 51.54 -4.95
CA GLU A 1076 -8.64 50.47 -4.26
C GLU A 1076 -9.17 49.43 -5.27
N TYR A 1077 -9.13 48.14 -4.90
CA TYR A 1077 -9.45 47.01 -5.77
C TYR A 1077 -10.54 46.11 -5.18
N GLU A 1078 -11.53 45.74 -6.00
CA GLU A 1078 -12.64 44.85 -5.60
C GLU A 1078 -12.43 43.42 -6.10
N ASN A 1079 -12.20 43.23 -7.40
CA ASN A 1079 -11.79 41.96 -7.97
C ASN A 1079 -10.42 42.17 -8.62
N PHE A 1080 -9.45 41.31 -8.32
CA PHE A 1080 -8.07 41.49 -8.78
C PHE A 1080 -7.26 40.19 -8.87
N ASP A 1081 -6.26 40.22 -9.74
CA ASP A 1081 -5.16 39.27 -9.87
C ASP A 1081 -3.87 40.04 -9.58
N LEU A 1082 -3.33 39.90 -8.37
CA LEU A 1082 -2.10 40.55 -7.91
C LEU A 1082 -0.95 39.54 -8.04
N ARG A 1083 0.15 39.95 -8.68
CA ARG A 1083 1.43 39.23 -8.71
C ARG A 1083 2.53 40.10 -8.15
N LEU A 1084 3.43 39.53 -7.36
CA LEU A 1084 4.68 40.18 -6.96
C LEU A 1084 5.76 39.14 -6.67
N GLU A 1085 7.01 39.58 -6.68
CA GLU A 1085 8.11 38.82 -6.10
C GLU A 1085 8.59 39.50 -4.82
N TRP A 1086 8.85 38.71 -3.78
CA TRP A 1086 9.39 39.16 -2.52
C TRP A 1086 10.67 38.40 -2.14
N LYS A 1087 11.50 39.05 -1.35
CA LYS A 1087 12.68 38.48 -0.69
C LYS A 1087 12.75 39.06 0.71
N ILE A 1088 13.04 38.23 1.70
CA ILE A 1088 13.13 38.63 3.12
C ILE A 1088 14.57 38.45 3.63
N ALA A 1089 14.98 39.24 4.61
CA ALA A 1089 16.21 39.03 5.36
C ALA A 1089 16.14 37.78 6.25
N GLU A 1090 17.30 37.28 6.67
CA GLU A 1090 17.37 36.17 7.63
C GLU A 1090 16.69 36.55 8.95
N GLY A 1091 15.75 35.73 9.40
CA GLY A 1091 14.93 35.98 10.58
C GLY A 1091 13.95 37.15 10.47
N GLY A 1092 13.58 37.60 9.26
CA GLY A 1092 12.68 38.74 9.05
C GLY A 1092 11.18 38.41 8.91
N ASN A 1093 10.35 39.44 9.08
CA ASN A 1093 8.88 39.40 8.98
C ASN A 1093 8.33 40.58 8.13
N SER A 1094 7.28 40.34 7.36
CA SER A 1094 6.48 41.31 6.59
C SER A 1094 5.17 40.62 6.13
N GLY A 1095 4.35 41.28 5.31
CA GLY A 1095 3.08 40.73 4.84
C GLY A 1095 2.51 41.46 3.63
N ILE A 1096 1.71 40.75 2.84
CA ILE A 1096 0.91 41.30 1.73
C ILE A 1096 -0.54 41.36 2.22
N ILE A 1097 -1.02 42.57 2.52
CA ILE A 1097 -2.34 42.77 3.12
C ILE A 1097 -3.26 43.37 2.05
N TYR A 1098 -4.51 42.93 1.96
CA TYR A 1098 -5.45 43.34 0.90
C TYR A 1098 -6.83 43.63 1.50
N LYS A 1099 -7.71 44.32 0.76
CA LYS A 1099 -8.98 44.85 1.29
C LYS A 1099 -8.80 45.87 2.43
N VAL A 1100 -7.68 46.58 2.45
CA VAL A 1100 -7.40 47.58 3.48
C VAL A 1100 -8.29 48.82 3.29
N ALA A 1101 -8.91 49.32 4.36
CA ALA A 1101 -9.71 50.54 4.33
C ALA A 1101 -9.09 51.67 5.18
N GLU A 1102 -8.78 52.79 4.54
CA GLU A 1102 -8.36 54.02 5.22
C GLU A 1102 -9.57 54.85 5.66
N LYS A 1103 -10.11 54.51 6.83
CA LYS A 1103 -11.25 55.23 7.43
C LYS A 1103 -10.98 55.57 8.89
N GLU A 1104 -11.75 56.52 9.41
CA GLU A 1104 -11.75 56.86 10.83
C GLU A 1104 -12.09 55.61 11.67
N GLY A 1105 -11.37 55.40 12.79
CA GLY A 1105 -11.47 54.21 13.64
C GLY A 1105 -10.50 53.06 13.33
N TYR A 1106 -9.88 53.02 12.13
CA TYR A 1106 -8.89 51.99 11.76
C TYR A 1106 -7.49 52.57 11.64
N ASP A 1107 -6.61 52.30 12.60
CA ASP A 1107 -5.27 52.92 12.73
C ASP A 1107 -4.12 52.09 12.16
N PHE A 1108 -4.39 50.85 11.79
CA PHE A 1108 -3.44 49.93 11.18
C PHE A 1108 -4.11 49.13 10.08
N VAL A 1109 -3.35 48.73 9.06
CA VAL A 1109 -3.87 48.02 7.88
C VAL A 1109 -4.57 46.70 8.25
N TRP A 1110 -4.00 45.96 9.20
CA TRP A 1110 -4.50 44.68 9.71
C TRP A 1110 -5.76 44.78 10.59
N LYS A 1111 -6.26 45.99 10.91
CA LYS A 1111 -7.60 46.15 11.51
C LYS A 1111 -8.74 45.88 10.49
N THR A 1112 -8.43 45.80 9.19
CA THR A 1112 -9.44 45.68 8.11
C THR A 1112 -9.08 44.61 7.08
N GLY A 1113 -7.84 44.59 6.60
CA GLY A 1113 -7.41 43.69 5.54
C GLY A 1113 -6.90 42.34 6.05
N PRO A 1114 -7.27 41.22 5.41
CA PRO A 1114 -6.59 39.93 5.59
C PRO A 1114 -5.18 39.96 4.97
N GLU A 1115 -4.32 39.05 5.43
CA GLU A 1115 -2.87 39.06 5.16
C GLU A 1115 -2.40 37.72 4.58
N MET A 1116 -1.64 37.77 3.48
CA MET A 1116 -0.74 36.69 3.07
C MET A 1116 0.64 36.96 3.69
N GLN A 1117 1.05 36.12 4.62
CA GLN A 1117 2.22 36.33 5.48
C GLN A 1117 3.55 36.16 4.69
N ILE A 1118 4.58 36.97 5.00
CA ILE A 1118 5.94 36.89 4.45
C ILE A 1118 6.95 36.74 5.60
N LEU A 1119 7.47 35.53 5.78
CA LEU A 1119 8.35 35.19 6.89
C LEU A 1119 9.62 34.47 6.43
N ASP A 1120 10.71 34.63 7.18
CA ASP A 1120 11.76 33.61 7.21
C ASP A 1120 11.31 32.42 8.08
N ASN A 1121 10.64 31.46 7.46
CA ASN A 1121 10.18 30.21 8.10
C ASN A 1121 11.33 29.44 8.79
N GLU A 1122 12.58 29.60 8.34
CA GLU A 1122 13.73 28.89 8.91
C GLU A 1122 14.28 29.54 10.17
N ARG A 1123 13.96 30.81 10.49
CA ARG A 1123 14.63 31.54 11.59
C ARG A 1123 13.77 32.49 12.41
N HIS A 1124 12.66 33.01 11.89
CA HIS A 1124 11.80 33.90 12.66
C HIS A 1124 10.98 33.11 13.68
N GLY A 1125 10.94 33.56 14.94
CA GLY A 1125 10.33 32.81 16.04
C GLY A 1125 8.84 32.50 15.85
N ASP A 1126 8.12 33.36 15.12
CA ASP A 1126 6.69 33.19 14.84
C ASP A 1126 6.40 31.99 13.90
N ALA A 1127 7.40 31.48 13.17
CA ALA A 1127 7.28 30.26 12.36
C ALA A 1127 6.98 28.99 13.19
N ALA A 1128 7.13 29.06 14.52
CA ALA A 1128 6.68 28.03 15.43
C ALA A 1128 5.15 27.82 15.39
N HIS A 1129 4.38 28.85 15.03
CA HIS A 1129 2.95 28.76 14.78
C HIS A 1129 2.68 28.33 13.34
N ASP A 1130 1.74 27.40 13.15
CA ASP A 1130 1.47 26.77 11.86
C ASP A 1130 0.60 27.58 10.90
N LYS A 1131 0.05 28.69 11.37
CA LYS A 1131 -0.72 29.67 10.58
C LYS A 1131 -0.01 31.02 10.41
N HIS A 1132 1.27 31.12 10.79
CA HIS A 1132 2.06 32.36 10.76
C HIS A 1132 3.25 32.27 9.77
N ARG A 1133 3.28 31.28 8.88
CA ARG A 1133 4.38 31.05 7.94
C ARG A 1133 4.17 31.74 6.61
N ALA A 1134 5.26 31.89 5.86
CA ALA A 1134 5.24 32.50 4.53
C ALA A 1134 4.26 31.79 3.58
N GLY A 1135 3.25 32.53 3.14
CA GLY A 1135 2.16 32.06 2.28
C GLY A 1135 0.84 31.78 2.99
N ASP A 1136 0.82 31.69 4.32
CA ASP A 1136 -0.40 31.45 5.10
C ASP A 1136 -1.36 32.65 5.01
N LEU A 1137 -2.67 32.38 5.18
CA LEU A 1137 -3.61 33.40 5.58
C LEU A 1137 -3.46 33.61 7.08
N TYR A 1138 -2.72 34.65 7.46
CA TYR A 1138 -2.18 34.86 8.80
C TYR A 1138 -3.20 34.61 9.93
N ASP A 1139 -2.88 33.69 10.84
CA ASP A 1139 -3.69 33.23 12.00
C ASP A 1139 -4.99 32.48 11.68
N LEU A 1140 -5.38 32.40 10.41
CA LEU A 1140 -6.66 31.81 9.98
C LEU A 1140 -6.46 30.44 9.34
N ILE A 1141 -5.71 30.37 8.24
CA ILE A 1141 -5.56 29.18 7.39
C ILE A 1141 -4.08 28.98 7.04
N ALA A 1142 -3.52 27.86 7.48
CA ALA A 1142 -2.18 27.41 7.12
C ALA A 1142 -2.11 26.99 5.64
N CYS A 1143 -0.93 27.13 5.03
CA CYS A 1143 -0.64 26.53 3.72
C CYS A 1143 -0.81 25.01 3.77
N ASN A 1144 -1.48 24.43 2.77
CA ASN A 1144 -1.55 22.97 2.62
C ASN A 1144 -0.17 22.33 2.38
N TYR A 1145 0.76 23.08 1.77
CA TYR A 1145 2.15 22.68 1.52
C TYR A 1145 3.06 23.88 1.71
N GLU A 1146 4.18 23.73 2.42
CA GLU A 1146 5.18 24.78 2.51
C GLU A 1146 5.93 24.88 1.19
N GLN A 1147 5.90 26.06 0.56
CA GLN A 1147 6.51 26.30 -0.75
C GLN A 1147 7.48 27.51 -0.75
N ALA A 1148 7.75 28.09 0.42
CA ALA A 1148 8.67 29.21 0.56
C ALA A 1148 10.12 28.76 0.32
N LYS A 1149 10.85 29.53 -0.48
CA LYS A 1149 12.31 29.44 -0.57
C LYS A 1149 12.92 30.13 0.65
N PRO A 1150 14.14 29.71 1.06
CA PRO A 1150 14.85 30.29 2.20
C PRO A 1150 15.03 31.81 2.09
N ALA A 1151 15.28 32.47 3.23
CA ALA A 1151 15.65 33.88 3.26
C ALA A 1151 16.77 34.22 2.27
N LEU A 1152 16.79 35.49 1.84
CA LEU A 1152 17.65 36.04 0.78
C LEU A 1152 17.42 35.48 -0.63
N GLN A 1153 16.46 34.56 -0.84
CA GLN A 1153 16.01 34.13 -2.17
C GLN A 1153 14.71 34.82 -2.59
N TRP A 1154 14.48 34.92 -3.91
CA TRP A 1154 13.24 35.49 -4.47
C TRP A 1154 12.12 34.45 -4.53
N ASN A 1155 11.05 34.74 -3.81
CA ASN A 1155 9.77 34.04 -3.83
C ASN A 1155 8.78 34.77 -4.72
N GLU A 1156 7.97 34.04 -5.47
CA GLU A 1156 6.88 34.60 -6.28
C GLU A 1156 5.54 34.40 -5.55
N ALA A 1157 4.82 35.48 -5.25
CA ALA A 1157 3.50 35.44 -4.63
C ALA A 1157 2.44 35.94 -5.61
N ARG A 1158 1.27 35.30 -5.60
CA ARG A 1158 0.10 35.75 -6.35
C ARG A 1158 -1.18 35.59 -5.54
N ILE A 1159 -2.00 36.63 -5.51
CA ILE A 1159 -3.29 36.65 -4.82
C ILE A 1159 -4.37 36.95 -5.86
N ILE A 1160 -5.28 35.99 -6.05
CA ILE A 1160 -6.47 36.17 -6.88
C ILE A 1160 -7.65 36.37 -5.95
N SER A 1161 -8.39 37.46 -6.10
CA SER A 1161 -9.63 37.76 -5.39
C SER A 1161 -10.71 38.04 -6.43
N GLN A 1162 -11.74 37.20 -6.51
CA GLN A 1162 -12.82 37.33 -7.49
C GLN A 1162 -14.16 36.96 -6.85
N ASN A 1163 -15.05 37.95 -6.74
CA ASN A 1163 -16.40 37.82 -6.19
C ASN A 1163 -16.44 37.20 -4.78
N GLY A 1164 -15.46 37.55 -3.93
CA GLY A 1164 -15.32 37.01 -2.57
C GLY A 1164 -14.45 35.75 -2.48
N LYS A 1165 -14.33 34.96 -3.55
CA LYS A 1165 -13.39 33.83 -3.57
C LYS A 1165 -11.94 34.33 -3.65
N VAL A 1166 -11.08 33.82 -2.78
CA VAL A 1166 -9.66 34.19 -2.68
C VAL A 1166 -8.77 32.95 -2.81
N SER A 1167 -7.65 33.09 -3.50
CA SER A 1167 -6.61 32.06 -3.58
C SER A 1167 -5.22 32.68 -3.49
N HIS A 1168 -4.37 32.10 -2.64
CA HIS A 1168 -2.95 32.44 -2.55
C HIS A 1168 -2.12 31.40 -3.28
N TYR A 1169 -1.17 31.88 -4.05
CA TYR A 1169 -0.18 31.07 -4.75
C TYR A 1169 1.22 31.50 -4.32
N LEU A 1170 2.08 30.53 -4.03
CA LEU A 1170 3.48 30.73 -3.70
C LEU A 1170 4.36 29.86 -4.61
N ASN A 1171 5.31 30.49 -5.30
CA ASN A 1171 6.21 29.88 -6.30
C ASN A 1171 5.49 29.06 -7.40
N GLY A 1172 4.27 29.46 -7.76
CA GLY A 1172 3.43 28.80 -8.77
C GLY A 1172 2.42 27.78 -8.20
N HIS A 1173 2.55 27.39 -6.94
CA HIS A 1173 1.67 26.42 -6.28
C HIS A 1173 0.53 27.15 -5.57
N LYS A 1174 -0.73 26.72 -5.76
CA LYS A 1174 -1.85 27.17 -4.91
C LYS A 1174 -1.65 26.60 -3.50
N VAL A 1175 -1.52 27.47 -2.49
CA VAL A 1175 -1.21 27.08 -1.10
C VAL A 1175 -2.38 27.26 -0.15
N VAL A 1176 -3.23 28.27 -0.40
CA VAL A 1176 -4.45 28.57 0.39
C VAL A 1176 -5.59 28.95 -0.57
N GLU A 1177 -6.82 28.53 -0.27
CA GLU A 1177 -8.05 28.90 -0.99
C GLU A 1177 -9.21 29.00 0.02
N PHE A 1178 -10.02 30.05 -0.08
CA PHE A 1178 -11.16 30.30 0.79
C PHE A 1178 -12.16 31.25 0.12
N GLU A 1179 -13.34 31.43 0.73
CA GLU A 1179 -14.36 32.37 0.28
C GLU A 1179 -14.64 33.38 1.40
N MET A 1180 -14.65 34.67 1.07
CA MET A 1180 -14.96 35.77 1.99
C MET A 1180 -16.45 36.12 1.94
N TYR A 1181 -16.94 36.75 3.01
CA TYR A 1181 -18.31 37.26 3.12
C TYR A 1181 -19.40 36.16 3.13
N THR A 1182 -19.03 34.95 3.56
CA THR A 1182 -19.95 33.82 3.81
C THR A 1182 -20.07 33.53 5.32
N PRO A 1183 -21.08 32.76 5.77
CA PRO A 1183 -21.18 32.35 7.17
C PRO A 1183 -19.96 31.57 7.68
N GLU A 1184 -19.31 30.80 6.80
CA GLU A 1184 -18.08 30.06 7.11
C GLU A 1184 -16.90 31.01 7.35
N TRP A 1185 -16.80 32.09 6.57
CA TRP A 1185 -15.83 33.17 6.80
C TRP A 1185 -16.08 33.91 8.13
N GLU A 1186 -17.33 34.27 8.40
CA GLU A 1186 -17.72 34.92 9.65
C GLU A 1186 -17.40 34.05 10.86
N ALA A 1187 -17.68 32.74 10.78
CA ALA A 1187 -17.33 31.77 11.81
C ALA A 1187 -15.80 31.61 11.96
N LEU A 1188 -15.04 31.60 10.85
CA LEU A 1188 -13.58 31.52 10.89
C LEU A 1188 -12.97 32.74 11.59
N VAL A 1189 -13.45 33.95 11.28
CA VAL A 1189 -13.01 35.19 11.94
C VAL A 1189 -13.42 35.22 13.42
N ALA A 1190 -14.66 34.83 13.76
CA ALA A 1190 -15.14 34.80 15.15
C ALA A 1190 -14.35 33.82 16.05
N ASN A 1191 -13.76 32.78 15.47
CA ASN A 1191 -12.91 31.80 16.17
C ASN A 1191 -11.40 32.12 16.12
N SER A 1192 -11.01 33.34 15.73
CA SER A 1192 -9.60 33.80 15.60
C SER A 1192 -9.24 34.94 16.57
N LYS A 1193 -7.99 35.41 16.55
CA LYS A 1193 -7.60 36.64 17.28
C LYS A 1193 -8.25 37.92 16.76
N PHE A 1194 -8.87 37.88 15.57
CA PHE A 1194 -9.50 39.05 14.94
C PHE A 1194 -10.97 39.25 15.35
N LYS A 1195 -11.57 38.36 16.16
CA LYS A 1195 -12.98 38.43 16.58
C LYS A 1195 -13.40 39.79 17.19
N ASP A 1196 -12.48 40.49 17.85
CA ASP A 1196 -12.69 41.78 18.50
C ASP A 1196 -12.35 42.98 17.57
N MET A 1197 -12.09 42.73 16.28
CA MET A 1197 -11.77 43.74 15.26
C MET A 1197 -12.93 43.86 14.25
N PRO A 1198 -13.95 44.71 14.50
CA PRO A 1198 -15.20 44.72 13.72
C PRO A 1198 -15.07 45.16 12.26
N GLY A 1199 -13.90 45.63 11.82
CA GLY A 1199 -13.63 45.93 10.41
C GLY A 1199 -12.95 44.77 9.65
N PHE A 1200 -12.39 43.78 10.35
CA PHE A 1200 -11.52 42.77 9.76
C PHE A 1200 -12.28 41.86 8.77
N GLY A 1201 -11.79 41.74 7.54
CA GLY A 1201 -12.38 40.86 6.53
C GLY A 1201 -13.75 41.32 5.99
N THR A 1202 -14.24 42.52 6.37
CA THR A 1202 -15.57 43.03 5.96
C THR A 1202 -15.55 43.84 4.66
N ILE A 1203 -14.37 44.34 4.27
CA ILE A 1203 -14.20 45.30 3.18
C ILE A 1203 -14.21 44.59 1.83
N LYS A 1204 -15.13 44.99 0.92
CA LYS A 1204 -15.24 44.42 -0.44
C LYS A 1204 -14.28 45.05 -1.45
N LYS A 1205 -14.18 46.38 -1.43
CA LYS A 1205 -13.24 47.18 -2.22
C LYS A 1205 -12.30 47.93 -1.27
N GLY A 1206 -10.99 47.78 -1.46
CA GLY A 1206 -9.97 48.38 -0.60
C GLY A 1206 -8.57 48.24 -1.18
N ARG A 1207 -7.57 48.82 -0.50
CA ARG A 1207 -6.19 48.89 -0.98
C ARG A 1207 -5.43 47.58 -0.82
N ILE A 1208 -4.32 47.46 -1.55
CA ILE A 1208 -3.23 46.50 -1.27
C ILE A 1208 -2.19 47.21 -0.41
N ALA A 1209 -1.56 46.50 0.53
CA ALA A 1209 -0.53 47.01 1.42
C ALA A 1209 0.68 46.07 1.52
N LEU A 1210 1.84 46.66 1.78
CA LEU A 1210 3.08 45.95 2.12
C LEU A 1210 3.48 46.37 3.53
N GLN A 1211 3.60 45.38 4.43
CA GLN A 1211 3.71 45.61 5.87
C GLN A 1211 5.15 45.97 6.29
N ASP A 1212 5.28 46.93 7.20
CA ASP A 1212 6.52 47.17 7.96
C ASP A 1212 6.44 46.49 9.33
N HIS A 1213 7.04 45.30 9.44
CA HIS A 1213 7.23 44.59 10.71
C HIS A 1213 8.64 44.79 11.30
N GLY A 1214 9.34 45.85 10.88
CA GLY A 1214 10.67 46.23 11.36
C GLY A 1214 11.85 45.58 10.63
N ASP A 1215 11.64 44.64 9.71
CA ASP A 1215 12.73 43.89 9.07
C ASP A 1215 12.91 44.20 7.59
N GLN A 1216 14.11 43.89 7.08
CA GLN A 1216 14.46 44.24 5.72
C GLN A 1216 13.80 43.27 4.73
N VAL A 1217 12.84 43.79 3.99
CA VAL A 1217 12.11 43.11 2.91
C VAL A 1217 12.34 43.85 1.59
N TRP A 1218 12.40 43.10 0.49
CA TRP A 1218 12.49 43.61 -0.87
C TRP A 1218 11.35 43.06 -1.73
N PHE A 1219 10.78 43.91 -2.56
CA PHE A 1219 9.75 43.58 -3.53
C PHE A 1219 10.17 43.99 -4.94
N ARG A 1220 9.72 43.25 -5.95
CA ARG A 1220 9.81 43.60 -7.38
C ARG A 1220 8.67 42.95 -8.16
N ASN A 1221 8.54 43.28 -9.44
CA ASN A 1221 7.50 42.70 -10.30
C ASN A 1221 6.08 42.82 -9.72
N ILE A 1222 5.80 43.92 -9.00
CA ILE A 1222 4.48 44.16 -8.41
C ILE A 1222 3.54 44.59 -9.53
N LYS A 1223 2.64 43.69 -9.92
CA LYS A 1223 1.70 43.82 -11.03
C LYS A 1223 0.29 43.51 -10.55
N ILE A 1224 -0.70 44.25 -11.02
CA ILE A 1224 -2.11 43.94 -10.73
C ILE A 1224 -2.96 44.03 -12.00
N ARG A 1225 -4.01 43.23 -12.05
CA ARG A 1225 -5.07 43.30 -13.07
C ARG A 1225 -6.41 43.27 -12.33
N GLU A 1226 -7.31 44.21 -12.64
CA GLU A 1226 -8.70 44.15 -12.19
C GLU A 1226 -9.48 43.06 -12.97
N LEU A 1227 -10.40 42.35 -12.31
CA LEU A 1227 -11.10 41.15 -12.81
C LEU A 1227 -12.62 41.28 -12.93
#